data_AF-A6GIN3-F1
#
_entry.id   AF-A6GIN3-F1
#
_cell.length_a   1.000
_cell.length_b   1.000
_cell.length_c   1.000
_cell.angle_alpha   90.00
_cell.angle_beta   90.00
_cell.angle_gamma   90.00
#
_symmetry.space_group_name_H-M   'P 1'
#
loop_
_entity.id
_entity.type
_entity.pdbx_description
1 polymer ?
#
loop_
_entity_poly.entity_id
_entity_poly.type
_entity_poly.pdbx_seq_one_letter_code
_entity_poly.pdbx_strand_id
1 'polypeptide(L)'
;MHSDPDSTVRSLRGPSSLGLAVNLAALTLALTGCPDPDPEPAVLAEGIYAPLGEVIPSATEEQKATFERGLEVAVKRFDPDEGLGPKVNVSFCTSCHEKPVFGGSGPRYRDFYLTGIELEDGSFLDLEHGGVLTSYGFHGAPLRPGVEEGVNVSTHRNAIPFFGVGLLAEINEGSILANADEDDADGDGISGRPNWDRGFVGRFGRKSQTVSIEGFIRGPLNNHLGITSNPLSQELKAQLPVPSANPDAGEESLEGPGFRQAAAPDEPLVDEDGIPDPELSEEDLFDLVSFAMLLAAPEAEPLEGNELGLEGQGLFAQIGCDDCHTPTLEGPRGLIPVYSDLLLHDMGEELADGIQVGVATASEFRTQPLWGIVAASPYLHDGRADTLDEAIRLHGGEGSKSRDAYEALEDGEREAVLEFLATLGGREQVSEGLLPPDAPVPDAGVPGSPLPEIAADSQQLADWVAGRAFFDRNIQVGEGLGPMFNGDGCRACHFDGGVGGAGPLGVNVMRHGIIDAMDEFTAPDYGTIIHKLTAPGIMRPEPDPVYNFFESRQTPPIFGLGLIEGIAEDDILSLADPEDLDGDGIRGVAHVLPDGRLGRFGWKAQVPSLREFSRDALGAEVGLTVPVEEGFTFGATEDSDAVADPEVDSETIDLLTGFMAGLDAPAPAAELPEGGLTVFEDVGCDGCHVVELPGANGPVRAYSDFLLHVVAPDGTLGIVDGAAEQLMFRTAPLWGLRWSAPYMHDGAALTVEAAILAHFGEADAVRTAYEGLSDGDKALLLDFLAAL
;
A
#
# COMPACT_ATOMS: atom_id res chain seq x y z
N MET A 1 -26.66 1.09 67.43
CA MET A 1 -27.51 1.44 68.60
C MET A 1 -26.76 2.51 69.38
N HIS A 2 -27.03 3.80 69.10
CA HIS A 2 -27.60 4.79 70.05
C HIS A 2 -26.86 4.82 71.40
N SER A 3 -26.27 5.92 71.88
CA SER A 3 -26.65 7.33 71.76
C SER A 3 -25.62 8.22 72.48
N ASP A 4 -25.38 9.42 71.94
CA ASP A 4 -24.83 10.61 72.62
C ASP A 4 -25.81 11.10 73.73
N PRO A 5 -25.45 11.95 74.72
CA PRO A 5 -25.26 13.39 74.45
C PRO A 5 -24.31 14.21 75.39
N ASP A 6 -23.55 15.11 74.76
CA ASP A 6 -23.52 16.58 74.89
C ASP A 6 -23.43 17.36 76.23
N SER A 7 -22.54 18.36 76.17
CA SER A 7 -22.55 19.72 76.75
C SER A 7 -22.05 20.00 78.18
N THR A 8 -21.04 20.88 78.33
CA THR A 8 -21.25 22.30 78.68
C THR A 8 -19.96 23.12 78.88
N VAL A 9 -20.06 24.40 78.49
CA VAL A 9 -19.06 25.47 78.42
C VAL A 9 -19.11 26.39 79.66
N ARG A 10 -17.97 26.99 80.05
CA ARG A 10 -17.73 28.41 80.54
C ARG A 10 -16.45 28.47 81.39
N SER A 11 -15.35 29.14 81.03
CA SER A 11 -15.02 30.54 80.69
C SER A 11 -14.60 31.45 81.87
N LEU A 12 -13.57 32.26 81.56
CA LEU A 12 -13.20 33.59 82.06
C LEU A 12 -12.29 33.70 83.32
N ARG A 13 -11.11 34.32 83.14
CA ARG A 13 -10.77 35.73 83.50
C ARG A 13 -9.26 35.98 83.56
N GLY A 14 -8.78 37.03 82.86
CA GLY A 14 -7.54 37.78 83.20
C GLY A 14 -7.77 38.77 84.37
N PRO A 15 -6.95 39.82 84.64
CA PRO A 15 -5.93 40.44 83.76
C PRO A 15 -4.62 40.97 84.43
N SER A 16 -3.66 41.38 83.57
CA SER A 16 -2.72 42.54 83.62
C SER A 16 -1.84 42.89 84.85
N SER A 17 -0.50 42.99 84.67
CA SER A 17 0.25 44.27 84.46
C SER A 17 1.80 44.14 84.47
N LEU A 18 2.44 44.68 83.41
CA LEU A 18 3.79 45.27 83.19
C LEU A 18 5.07 44.84 83.95
N GLY A 19 6.15 44.59 83.18
CA GLY A 19 7.54 44.74 83.65
C GLY A 19 8.64 44.11 82.77
N LEU A 20 9.14 44.88 81.80
CA LEU A 20 10.34 44.78 80.95
C LEU A 20 11.46 43.74 81.29
N ALA A 21 11.85 42.90 80.31
CA ALA A 21 13.19 42.84 79.68
C ALA A 21 13.59 41.43 79.16
N VAL A 22 13.58 41.32 77.84
CA VAL A 22 14.51 40.57 76.95
C VAL A 22 14.98 39.18 77.40
N ASN A 23 14.43 38.15 76.76
CA ASN A 23 15.24 37.06 76.21
C ASN A 23 14.57 36.44 74.98
N LEU A 24 15.37 36.30 73.93
CA LEU A 24 15.04 35.73 72.62
C LEU A 24 14.53 34.29 72.74
N ALA A 25 13.29 34.06 72.28
CA ALA A 25 12.86 32.85 71.58
C ALA A 25 11.39 33.06 71.15
N ALA A 26 11.17 33.51 69.92
CA ALA A 26 9.84 33.60 69.34
C ALA A 26 9.70 32.54 68.24
N LEU A 27 8.83 31.58 68.53
CA LEU A 27 8.11 30.75 67.60
C LEU A 27 7.40 31.65 66.58
N THR A 28 7.90 31.70 65.35
CA THR A 28 7.21 32.36 64.22
C THR A 28 6.28 31.35 63.56
N LEU A 29 4.97 31.64 63.64
CA LEU A 29 4.01 31.21 62.64
C LEU A 29 4.55 31.64 61.27
N ALA A 30 4.82 30.66 60.40
CA ALA A 30 5.12 30.91 59.01
C ALA A 30 3.83 31.28 58.27
N LEU A 31 3.65 32.57 58.02
CA LEU A 31 2.78 33.10 56.97
C LEU A 31 3.70 33.74 55.93
N THR A 32 4.23 32.92 55.02
CA THR A 32 4.69 33.29 53.67
C THR A 32 4.82 32.00 52.86
N GLY A 33 3.70 31.43 52.43
CA GLY A 33 3.72 30.69 51.17
C GLY A 33 3.52 31.74 50.09
N CYS A 34 4.48 31.91 49.20
CA CYS A 34 4.13 32.41 47.88
C CYS A 34 3.05 31.46 47.33
N PRO A 35 2.00 31.96 46.66
CA PRO A 35 1.30 31.06 45.75
C PRO A 35 2.37 30.50 44.82
N ASP A 36 2.42 29.17 44.67
CA ASP A 36 3.07 28.62 43.49
C ASP A 36 2.53 29.41 42.29
N PRO A 37 3.39 29.81 41.34
CA PRO A 37 2.88 30.41 40.12
C PRO A 37 1.81 29.46 39.58
N ASP A 38 0.62 30.01 39.25
CA ASP A 38 -0.37 29.25 38.49
C ASP A 38 0.39 28.51 37.38
N PRO A 39 0.16 27.20 37.18
CA PRO A 39 0.84 26.47 36.12
C PRO A 39 0.68 27.29 34.83
N GLU A 40 1.82 27.61 34.19
CA GLU A 40 1.81 28.26 32.88
C GLU A 40 0.81 27.50 32.01
N PRO A 41 -0.11 28.20 31.31
CA PRO A 41 -1.10 27.53 30.49
C PRO A 41 -0.38 26.60 29.53
N ALA A 42 -0.77 25.33 29.52
CA ALA A 42 -0.14 24.33 28.68
C ALA A 42 -0.17 24.80 27.22
N VAL A 43 1.01 24.91 26.61
CA VAL A 43 1.19 25.48 25.27
C VAL A 43 1.13 24.33 24.27
N LEU A 44 0.28 24.47 23.24
CA LEU A 44 0.26 23.54 22.11
C LEU A 44 1.58 23.64 21.36
N ALA A 45 2.11 22.50 20.91
CA ALA A 45 3.33 22.46 20.13
C ALA A 45 3.17 23.28 18.83
N GLU A 46 4.09 24.22 18.59
CA GLU A 46 4.10 25.06 17.39
C GLU A 46 5.02 24.49 16.29
N GLY A 47 4.71 24.78 15.02
CA GLY A 47 5.57 24.42 13.89
C GLY A 47 5.63 22.92 13.59
N ILE A 48 4.57 22.19 13.94
CA ILE A 48 4.45 20.74 13.76
C ILE A 48 3.52 20.33 12.60
N TYR A 49 2.74 21.27 12.06
CA TYR A 49 1.72 20.99 11.06
C TYR A 49 2.10 21.39 9.64
N ALA A 50 1.73 20.56 8.68
CA ALA A 50 1.77 20.86 7.25
C ALA A 50 0.68 20.03 6.53
N PRO A 51 0.43 20.26 5.23
CA PRO A 51 -0.32 19.32 4.41
C PRO A 51 0.25 17.89 4.54
N LEU A 52 -0.59 16.87 4.39
CA LEU A 52 -0.14 15.48 4.42
C LEU A 52 0.98 15.27 3.40
N GLY A 53 1.98 14.48 3.78
CA GLY A 53 3.16 14.18 2.94
C GLY A 53 4.27 15.22 2.99
N GLU A 54 4.04 16.40 3.56
CA GLU A 54 5.03 17.46 3.66
C GLU A 54 5.95 17.31 4.88
N VAL A 55 7.15 17.89 4.75
CA VAL A 55 8.13 17.97 5.83
C VAL A 55 7.67 18.91 6.95
N ILE A 56 7.95 18.54 8.20
CA ILE A 56 7.63 19.35 9.37
C ILE A 56 8.24 20.77 9.26
N PRO A 57 7.47 21.86 9.48
CA PRO A 57 7.97 23.23 9.25
C PRO A 57 9.16 23.63 10.11
N SER A 58 9.32 22.99 11.28
CA SER A 58 10.45 23.23 12.19
C SER A 58 11.76 22.56 11.75
N ALA A 59 11.76 21.79 10.66
CA ALA A 59 12.94 21.14 10.12
C ALA A 59 14.02 22.15 9.67
N THR A 60 15.28 21.85 9.98
CA THR A 60 16.43 22.60 9.46
C THR A 60 16.60 22.34 7.95
N GLU A 61 17.38 23.19 7.27
CA GLU A 61 17.67 22.97 5.83
C GLU A 61 18.40 21.64 5.58
N GLU A 62 19.22 21.19 6.52
CA GLU A 62 19.88 19.87 6.46
C GLU A 62 18.88 18.73 6.63
N GLN A 63 17.91 18.88 7.53
CA GLN A 63 16.82 17.92 7.71
C GLN A 63 15.91 17.86 6.47
N LYS A 64 15.60 18.99 5.84
CA LYS A 64 14.84 19.02 4.58
C LYS A 64 15.57 18.28 3.45
N ALA A 65 16.86 18.52 3.29
CA ALA A 65 17.67 17.78 2.32
C ALA A 65 17.71 16.27 2.63
N THR A 66 17.71 15.90 3.91
CA THR A 66 17.65 14.50 4.37
C THR A 66 16.27 13.88 4.10
N PHE A 67 15.19 14.64 4.31
CA PHE A 67 13.83 14.24 3.97
C PHE A 67 13.68 13.97 2.48
N GLU A 68 14.24 14.82 1.61
CA GLU A 68 14.23 14.62 0.15
C GLU A 68 14.95 13.33 -0.25
N ARG A 69 16.15 13.07 0.29
CA ARG A 69 16.88 11.81 0.04
C ARG A 69 16.14 10.59 0.58
N GLY A 70 15.55 10.69 1.77
CA GLY A 70 14.76 9.61 2.36
C GLY A 70 13.50 9.30 1.55
N LEU A 71 12.88 10.31 0.94
CA LEU A 71 11.78 10.11 0.00
C LEU A 71 12.26 9.37 -1.26
N GLU A 72 13.43 9.70 -1.80
CA GLU A 72 14.04 8.97 -2.92
C GLU A 72 14.22 7.48 -2.60
N VAL A 73 14.69 7.16 -1.39
CA VAL A 73 14.79 5.77 -0.90
C VAL A 73 13.40 5.13 -0.77
N ALA A 74 12.41 5.85 -0.23
CA ALA A 74 11.06 5.32 -0.01
C ALA A 74 10.32 4.96 -1.31
N VAL A 75 10.55 5.72 -2.39
CA VAL A 75 9.94 5.48 -3.72
C VAL A 75 10.78 4.58 -4.62
N LYS A 76 11.99 4.22 -4.21
CA LYS A 76 12.87 3.31 -4.96
C LYS A 76 12.22 1.93 -5.06
N ARG A 77 12.10 1.44 -6.29
CA ARG A 77 11.74 0.04 -6.59
C ARG A 77 13.00 -0.79 -6.51
N PHE A 78 13.00 -1.75 -5.60
CA PHE A 78 14.03 -2.79 -5.55
C PHE A 78 13.69 -3.87 -6.56
N ASP A 79 14.72 -4.37 -7.22
CA ASP A 79 14.64 -5.48 -8.14
C ASP A 79 15.40 -6.70 -7.62
N PRO A 80 15.17 -7.93 -8.17
CA PRO A 80 15.88 -9.12 -7.72
C PRO A 80 17.41 -8.99 -7.78
N ASP A 81 17.95 -8.28 -8.78
CA ASP A 81 19.40 -8.04 -8.88
C ASP A 81 19.94 -7.06 -7.80
N GLU A 82 19.06 -6.31 -7.15
CA GLU A 82 19.35 -5.45 -6.00
C GLU A 82 18.99 -6.11 -4.65
N GLY A 83 18.55 -7.37 -4.68
CA GLY A 83 18.19 -8.21 -3.53
C GLY A 83 16.74 -8.16 -3.10
N LEU A 84 15.81 -7.81 -4.00
CA LEU A 84 14.38 -8.02 -3.76
C LEU A 84 14.08 -9.52 -3.63
N GLY A 85 13.93 -10.03 -2.41
CA GLY A 85 13.61 -11.44 -2.20
C GLY A 85 14.23 -12.02 -0.94
N PRO A 86 14.22 -13.35 -0.78
CA PRO A 86 13.68 -14.35 -1.70
C PRO A 86 12.14 -14.45 -1.67
N LYS A 87 11.45 -13.88 -0.68
CA LYS A 87 9.99 -13.91 -0.54
C LYS A 87 9.45 -12.49 -0.24
N VAL A 88 8.49 -12.00 -1.04
CA VAL A 88 8.02 -10.61 -0.93
C VAL A 88 6.50 -10.44 -1.08
N ASN A 89 5.99 -9.29 -0.65
CA ASN A 89 4.65 -8.80 -0.96
C ASN A 89 4.69 -7.54 -1.84
N VAL A 90 5.74 -6.73 -1.72
CA VAL A 90 5.90 -5.46 -2.46
C VAL A 90 7.36 -5.25 -2.84
N SER A 91 7.62 -4.33 -3.77
CA SER A 91 8.99 -3.99 -4.21
C SER A 91 9.48 -2.61 -3.78
N PHE A 92 8.66 -1.83 -3.06
CA PHE A 92 9.02 -0.50 -2.57
C PHE A 92 8.11 -0.05 -1.42
N CYS A 93 8.61 0.86 -0.57
CA CYS A 93 7.93 1.24 0.67
C CYS A 93 6.64 2.00 0.42
N THR A 94 6.64 2.99 -0.50
CA THR A 94 5.46 3.82 -0.72
C THR A 94 4.28 3.07 -1.34
N SER A 95 4.49 1.86 -1.88
CA SER A 95 3.39 1.03 -2.39
C SER A 95 2.32 0.72 -1.35
N CYS A 96 2.69 0.58 -0.07
CA CYS A 96 1.75 0.39 1.04
C CYS A 96 1.42 1.70 1.77
N HIS A 97 2.13 2.79 1.48
CA HIS A 97 2.07 4.06 2.21
C HIS A 97 1.82 5.24 1.27
N GLU A 98 0.89 5.05 0.32
CA GLU A 98 0.64 5.96 -0.80
C GLU A 98 -0.65 6.78 -0.64
N LYS A 99 -1.54 6.44 0.29
CA LYS A 99 -2.87 7.06 0.40
C LYS A 99 -3.01 8.04 1.56
N PRO A 100 -3.42 9.30 1.33
CA PRO A 100 -3.73 9.92 0.03
C PRO A 100 -2.47 10.40 -0.71
N VAL A 101 -1.33 10.41 -0.01
CA VAL A 101 -0.01 10.81 -0.49
C VAL A 101 1.04 9.94 0.21
N PHE A 102 2.31 10.07 -0.21
CA PHE A 102 3.41 9.34 0.39
C PHE A 102 3.53 9.56 1.91
N GLY A 103 3.71 8.47 2.65
CA GLY A 103 3.67 8.43 4.12
C GLY A 103 2.28 8.13 4.69
N GLY A 104 1.27 7.90 3.85
CA GLY A 104 -0.10 7.64 4.25
C GLY A 104 -0.42 6.17 4.59
N SER A 105 -1.71 5.84 4.59
CA SER A 105 -2.19 4.46 4.70
C SER A 105 -2.09 3.75 3.34
N GLY A 106 -2.46 2.47 3.34
CA GLY A 106 -2.52 1.65 2.14
C GLY A 106 -3.97 1.46 1.67
N PRO A 107 -4.24 1.44 0.36
CA PRO A 107 -5.46 0.87 -0.19
C PRO A 107 -5.54 -0.65 0.10
N ARG A 108 -6.73 -1.26 -0.05
CA ARG A 108 -6.97 -2.67 0.34
C ARG A 108 -6.13 -3.65 -0.47
N TYR A 109 -5.79 -3.31 -1.72
CA TYR A 109 -4.94 -4.16 -2.55
C TYR A 109 -3.48 -4.31 -2.01
N ARG A 110 -3.16 -3.58 -0.94
CA ARG A 110 -1.89 -3.59 -0.22
C ARG A 110 -2.01 -4.11 1.22
N ASP A 111 -3.21 -4.55 1.60
CA ASP A 111 -3.37 -5.32 2.82
C ASP A 111 -2.52 -6.60 2.72
N PHE A 112 -2.12 -7.11 3.87
CA PHE A 112 -1.27 -8.28 3.94
C PHE A 112 -1.70 -9.19 5.07
N TYR A 113 -1.26 -10.44 4.98
CA TYR A 113 -1.65 -11.48 5.91
C TYR A 113 -0.56 -11.70 6.96
N LEU A 114 -1.00 -11.81 8.19
CA LEU A 114 -0.21 -12.33 9.30
C LEU A 114 -0.70 -13.71 9.65
N THR A 115 0.23 -14.63 9.87
CA THR A 115 -0.02 -16.03 10.18
C THR A 115 0.73 -16.46 11.43
N GLY A 116 0.19 -17.45 12.14
CA GLY A 116 0.79 -17.97 13.35
C GLY A 116 0.18 -19.28 13.83
N ILE A 117 0.75 -19.80 14.91
CA ILE A 117 0.26 -21.03 15.57
C ILE A 117 -0.08 -20.71 17.02
N GLU A 118 -1.36 -20.75 17.35
CA GLU A 118 -1.82 -20.83 18.73
C GLU A 118 -1.75 -22.28 19.23
N LEU A 119 -1.00 -22.52 20.30
CA LEU A 119 -0.84 -23.82 20.93
C LEU A 119 -2.02 -24.16 21.84
N GLU A 120 -2.17 -25.45 22.20
CA GLU A 120 -3.26 -25.92 23.07
C GLU A 120 -3.29 -25.24 24.46
N ASP A 121 -2.16 -24.68 24.92
CA ASP A 121 -2.06 -23.94 26.17
C ASP A 121 -2.34 -22.43 26.04
N GLY A 122 -2.74 -21.98 24.84
CA GLY A 122 -3.03 -20.60 24.49
C GLY A 122 -1.80 -19.74 24.20
N SER A 123 -0.58 -20.32 24.23
CA SER A 123 0.62 -19.59 23.81
C SER A 123 0.71 -19.52 22.29
N PHE A 124 1.24 -18.40 21.78
CA PHE A 124 1.37 -18.14 20.36
C PHE A 124 2.81 -18.36 19.89
N LEU A 125 2.99 -19.03 18.75
CA LEU A 125 4.28 -19.22 18.08
C LEU A 125 4.34 -18.37 16.82
N ASP A 126 5.45 -17.63 16.70
CA ASP A 126 5.82 -16.93 15.49
C ASP A 126 6.32 -17.89 14.41
N LEU A 127 6.19 -17.43 13.16
CA LEU A 127 6.60 -18.16 11.96
C LEU A 127 7.76 -17.45 11.25
N GLU A 128 8.19 -18.00 10.11
CA GLU A 128 9.20 -17.33 9.28
C GLU A 128 8.71 -15.93 8.86
N HIS A 129 9.64 -15.06 8.48
CA HIS A 129 9.34 -13.70 8.00
C HIS A 129 8.45 -12.88 8.96
N GLY A 130 8.59 -13.14 10.27
CA GLY A 130 7.81 -12.43 11.29
C GLY A 130 6.30 -12.67 11.21
N GLY A 131 5.89 -13.83 10.70
CA GLY A 131 4.49 -14.20 10.49
C GLY A 131 3.88 -13.63 9.22
N VAL A 132 4.61 -12.83 8.43
CA VAL A 132 4.09 -12.25 7.18
C VAL A 132 4.00 -13.33 6.11
N LEU A 133 2.78 -13.57 5.62
CA LEU A 133 2.56 -14.44 4.48
C LEU A 133 2.79 -13.66 3.19
N THR A 134 3.78 -14.10 2.42
CA THR A 134 4.25 -13.42 1.20
C THR A 134 3.57 -13.96 -0.06
N SER A 135 3.40 -13.10 -1.06
CA SER A 135 2.63 -13.40 -2.27
C SER A 135 3.49 -13.83 -3.46
N TYR A 136 4.77 -13.45 -3.44
CA TYR A 136 5.71 -13.61 -4.55
C TYR A 136 7.03 -14.22 -4.04
N GLY A 137 7.65 -15.08 -4.86
CA GLY A 137 8.96 -15.65 -4.59
C GLY A 137 9.95 -15.44 -5.74
N PHE A 138 11.20 -15.18 -5.36
CA PHE A 138 12.36 -14.97 -6.24
C PHE A 138 13.55 -15.84 -5.77
N HIS A 139 14.66 -15.81 -6.50
CA HIS A 139 15.92 -16.49 -6.10
C HIS A 139 15.78 -17.98 -5.78
N GLY A 140 14.86 -18.67 -6.46
CA GLY A 140 14.58 -20.10 -6.26
C GLY A 140 13.53 -20.42 -5.20
N ALA A 141 12.96 -19.41 -4.52
CA ALA A 141 11.75 -19.59 -3.73
C ALA A 141 10.55 -19.96 -4.63
N PRO A 142 9.51 -20.63 -4.08
CA PRO A 142 8.28 -20.88 -4.81
C PRO A 142 7.65 -19.56 -5.30
N LEU A 143 7.29 -19.49 -6.59
CA LEU A 143 6.68 -18.29 -7.19
C LEU A 143 5.46 -17.79 -6.40
N ARG A 144 4.66 -18.73 -5.90
CA ARG A 144 3.58 -18.49 -4.93
C ARG A 144 3.96 -19.14 -3.59
N PRO A 145 4.56 -18.40 -2.64
CA PRO A 145 4.82 -18.92 -1.30
C PRO A 145 3.51 -19.35 -0.65
N GLY A 146 3.44 -20.56 -0.10
CA GLY A 146 2.24 -21.11 0.56
C GLY A 146 2.19 -20.81 2.06
N VAL A 147 1.05 -21.11 2.68
CA VAL A 147 0.91 -21.08 4.15
C VAL A 147 1.74 -22.21 4.79
N GLU A 148 2.48 -21.89 5.85
CA GLU A 148 3.30 -22.86 6.58
C GLU A 148 2.46 -23.99 7.22
N GLU A 149 3.06 -25.17 7.41
CA GLU A 149 2.36 -26.31 8.02
C GLU A 149 2.04 -26.04 9.49
N GLY A 150 0.79 -26.29 9.89
CA GLY A 150 0.35 -26.14 11.28
C GLY A 150 -0.24 -24.78 11.64
N VAL A 151 -0.19 -23.81 10.72
CA VAL A 151 -0.86 -22.50 10.88
C VAL A 151 -2.34 -22.69 11.21
N ASN A 152 -2.78 -22.08 12.30
CA ASN A 152 -4.17 -22.07 12.75
C ASN A 152 -4.68 -20.66 13.08
N VAL A 153 -3.82 -19.64 13.00
CA VAL A 153 -4.19 -18.22 13.06
C VAL A 153 -3.79 -17.56 11.75
N SER A 154 -4.70 -16.78 11.19
CA SER A 154 -4.41 -15.91 10.05
C SER A 154 -5.32 -14.70 10.07
N THR A 155 -4.76 -13.54 9.75
CA THR A 155 -5.48 -12.26 9.83
C THR A 155 -4.95 -11.25 8.83
N HIS A 156 -5.74 -10.22 8.57
CA HIS A 156 -5.42 -9.11 7.68
C HIS A 156 -4.85 -7.94 8.46
N ARG A 157 -4.00 -7.16 7.79
CA ARG A 157 -3.50 -5.88 8.29
C ARG A 157 -3.49 -4.84 7.19
N ASN A 158 -3.97 -3.66 7.54
CA ASN A 158 -3.82 -2.47 6.72
C ASN A 158 -2.63 -1.61 7.20
N ALA A 159 -1.92 -1.01 6.25
CA ALA A 159 -0.75 -0.19 6.50
C ALA A 159 -1.08 1.07 7.32
N ILE A 160 -0.21 1.40 8.28
CA ILE A 160 -0.41 2.55 9.19
C ILE A 160 0.17 3.82 8.55
N PRO A 161 -0.53 4.98 8.61
CA PRO A 161 0.05 6.26 8.20
C PRO A 161 1.17 6.72 9.14
N PHE A 162 2.22 7.31 8.55
CA PHE A 162 3.42 7.82 9.21
C PHE A 162 3.36 9.33 9.53
N PHE A 163 2.29 10.03 9.18
CA PHE A 163 2.15 11.46 9.46
C PHE A 163 2.30 11.77 10.96
N GLY A 164 3.26 12.64 11.29
CA GLY A 164 3.58 13.02 12.66
C GLY A 164 4.24 11.92 13.50
N VAL A 165 4.75 10.82 12.92
CA VAL A 165 5.33 9.71 13.71
C VAL A 165 6.55 10.16 14.53
N GLY A 166 7.31 11.15 14.05
CA GLY A 166 8.40 11.75 14.83
C GLY A 166 7.91 12.46 16.09
N LEU A 167 6.71 13.05 16.06
CA LEU A 167 6.07 13.63 17.25
C LEU A 167 5.71 12.56 18.27
N LEU A 168 5.22 11.40 17.81
CA LEU A 168 4.96 10.25 18.69
C LEU A 168 6.24 9.74 19.37
N ALA A 169 7.38 9.80 18.67
CA ALA A 169 8.68 9.42 19.21
C ALA A 169 9.13 10.34 20.36
N GLU A 170 8.78 11.62 20.34
CA GLU A 170 9.17 12.58 21.40
C GLU A 170 8.18 12.67 22.57
N ILE A 171 6.99 12.05 22.49
CA ILE A 171 6.03 12.05 23.60
C ILE A 171 6.66 11.47 24.87
N ASN A 172 6.44 12.15 26.00
CA ASN A 172 6.96 11.74 27.30
C ASN A 172 6.27 10.44 27.75
N GLU A 173 7.05 9.44 28.17
CA GLU A 173 6.50 8.16 28.70
C GLU A 173 5.53 8.39 29.85
N GLY A 174 5.84 9.34 30.75
CA GLY A 174 4.97 9.69 31.86
C GLY A 174 3.61 10.23 31.42
N SER A 175 3.49 10.84 30.24
CA SER A 175 2.21 11.30 29.70
C SER A 175 1.33 10.14 29.23
N ILE A 176 1.94 9.10 28.64
CA ILE A 176 1.23 7.88 28.22
C ILE A 176 0.77 7.11 29.48
N LEU A 177 1.70 6.89 30.41
CA LEU A 177 1.43 6.15 31.65
C LEU A 177 0.44 6.85 32.58
N ALA A 178 0.26 8.17 32.44
CA ALA A 178 -0.74 8.92 33.21
C ALA A 178 -2.18 8.56 32.83
N ASN A 179 -2.40 8.01 31.64
CA ASN A 179 -3.70 7.55 31.16
C ASN A 179 -3.92 6.04 31.39
N ALA A 180 -2.93 5.31 31.90
CA ALA A 180 -3.05 3.86 32.10
C ALA A 180 -3.92 3.54 33.33
N ASP A 181 -4.89 2.64 33.16
CA ASP A 181 -5.78 2.14 34.21
C ASP A 181 -6.00 0.63 34.08
N GLU A 182 -4.92 -0.16 34.18
CA GLU A 182 -4.97 -1.62 33.93
C GLU A 182 -5.98 -2.39 34.79
N ASP A 183 -6.37 -1.83 35.94
CA ASP A 183 -7.26 -2.47 36.93
C ASP A 183 -8.70 -1.90 36.91
N ASP A 184 -9.04 -1.02 35.96
CA ASP A 184 -10.34 -0.29 35.89
C ASP A 184 -10.68 0.32 37.27
N ALA A 185 -9.75 1.11 37.81
CA ALA A 185 -9.79 1.60 39.18
C ALA A 185 -10.95 2.58 39.40
N ASP A 186 -11.38 3.29 38.36
CA ASP A 186 -12.52 4.21 38.42
C ASP A 186 -13.86 3.57 38.04
N GLY A 187 -13.86 2.37 37.47
CA GLY A 187 -15.03 1.56 37.16
C GLY A 187 -15.81 2.06 35.96
N ASP A 188 -15.16 2.77 35.03
CA ASP A 188 -15.75 3.26 33.80
C ASP A 188 -15.86 2.17 32.71
N GLY A 189 -15.14 1.06 32.89
CA GLY A 189 -15.07 -0.12 32.03
C GLY A 189 -13.93 -0.10 31.00
N ILE A 190 -12.99 0.82 31.12
CA ILE A 190 -11.82 0.99 30.25
C ILE A 190 -10.57 0.57 31.04
N SER A 191 -9.66 -0.19 30.42
CA SER A 191 -8.51 -0.80 31.10
C SER A 191 -7.21 -0.58 30.34
N GLY A 192 -7.06 0.62 29.77
CA GLY A 192 -5.92 1.00 28.95
C GLY A 192 -4.58 0.68 29.61
N ARG A 193 -3.71 -0.06 28.90
CA ARG A 193 -2.41 -0.49 29.43
C ARG A 193 -1.27 -0.38 28.42
N PRO A 194 -0.02 -0.11 28.87
CA PRO A 194 1.12 -0.03 27.97
C PRO A 194 1.56 -1.42 27.47
N ASN A 195 2.04 -1.48 26.23
CA ASN A 195 2.96 -2.54 25.82
C ASN A 195 4.41 -2.12 26.09
N TRP A 196 5.33 -3.08 26.13
CA TRP A 196 6.71 -2.84 26.52
C TRP A 196 7.69 -3.41 25.50
N ASP A 197 8.70 -2.62 25.13
CA ASP A 197 9.88 -3.06 24.37
C ASP A 197 11.14 -2.68 25.16
N ARG A 198 11.93 -3.68 25.56
CA ARG A 198 13.18 -3.53 26.34
C ARG A 198 13.05 -2.62 27.58
N GLY A 199 11.90 -2.71 28.25
CA GLY A 199 11.60 -1.94 29.47
C GLY A 199 11.11 -0.52 29.24
N PHE A 200 10.89 -0.11 27.98
CA PHE A 200 10.33 1.18 27.60
C PHE A 200 8.88 1.04 27.10
N VAL A 201 8.12 2.12 27.23
CA VAL A 201 6.71 2.14 26.78
C VAL A 201 6.67 2.12 25.26
N GLY A 202 6.13 1.04 24.71
CA GLY A 202 5.90 0.82 23.29
C GLY A 202 4.98 1.87 22.66
N ARG A 203 5.26 2.29 21.42
CA ARG A 203 4.50 3.37 20.75
C ARG A 203 4.17 3.11 19.27
N PHE A 204 4.96 2.27 18.60
CA PHE A 204 4.79 2.03 17.17
C PHE A 204 4.21 0.65 16.86
N GLY A 205 3.52 0.56 15.73
CA GLY A 205 2.73 -0.60 15.33
C GLY A 205 1.30 -0.61 15.89
N ARG A 206 0.50 -1.57 15.41
CA ARG A 206 -0.93 -1.73 15.79
C ARG A 206 -1.10 -2.19 17.23
N LYS A 207 -0.08 -2.77 17.86
CA LYS A 207 -0.11 -3.28 19.24
C LYS A 207 1.01 -2.66 20.09
N SER A 208 1.48 -1.45 19.76
CA SER A 208 2.54 -0.74 20.49
C SER A 208 3.83 -1.57 20.68
N GLN A 209 4.17 -2.45 19.75
CA GLN A 209 5.17 -3.50 19.99
C GLN A 209 6.65 -3.04 19.95
N THR A 210 6.93 -1.79 19.60
CA THR A 210 8.31 -1.26 19.51
C THR A 210 8.38 0.19 19.95
N VAL A 211 9.53 0.59 20.51
CA VAL A 211 9.86 1.99 20.82
C VAL A 211 10.72 2.67 19.75
N SER A 212 11.13 1.94 18.71
CA SER A 212 12.07 2.44 17.70
C SER A 212 11.41 2.54 16.33
N ILE A 213 11.43 3.74 15.72
CA ILE A 213 11.03 3.94 14.32
C ILE A 213 11.97 3.18 13.38
N GLU A 214 13.27 3.13 13.68
CA GLU A 214 14.24 2.33 12.91
C GLU A 214 13.85 0.85 12.93
N GLY A 215 13.58 0.28 14.12
CA GLY A 215 13.11 -1.10 14.23
C GLY A 215 11.77 -1.34 13.51
N PHE A 216 10.87 -0.35 13.59
CA PHE A 216 9.58 -0.37 12.90
C PHE A 216 9.71 -0.38 11.37
N ILE A 217 10.73 0.28 10.81
CA ILE A 217 10.99 0.33 9.36
C ILE A 217 11.78 -0.89 8.88
N ARG A 218 12.76 -1.36 9.67
CA ARG A 218 13.59 -2.53 9.31
C ARG A 218 12.80 -3.84 9.27
N GLY A 219 11.80 -4.00 10.13
CA GLY A 219 10.92 -5.18 10.11
C GLY A 219 10.26 -5.39 8.73
N PRO A 220 9.53 -4.40 8.20
CA PRO A 220 8.94 -4.48 6.87
C PRO A 220 9.91 -4.49 5.70
N LEU A 221 11.08 -3.82 5.80
CA LEU A 221 12.14 -3.96 4.79
C LEU A 221 12.47 -5.45 4.56
N ASN A 222 12.70 -6.18 5.65
CA ASN A 222 12.97 -7.61 5.55
C ASN A 222 11.73 -8.45 5.21
N ASN A 223 10.63 -8.29 5.95
CA ASN A 223 9.52 -9.24 5.89
C ASN A 223 8.56 -9.01 4.70
N HIS A 224 8.56 -7.82 4.09
CA HIS A 224 7.69 -7.49 2.96
C HIS A 224 8.44 -7.29 1.65
N LEU A 225 9.68 -6.78 1.68
CA LEU A 225 10.51 -6.60 0.49
C LEU A 225 11.64 -7.62 0.40
N GLY A 226 12.01 -8.27 1.51
CA GLY A 226 13.19 -9.12 1.54
C GLY A 226 14.51 -8.35 1.56
N ILE A 227 14.49 -7.05 1.83
CA ILE A 227 15.69 -6.21 1.80
C ILE A 227 16.35 -6.21 3.18
N THR A 228 17.60 -6.63 3.26
CA THR A 228 18.36 -6.60 4.52
C THR A 228 19.01 -5.24 4.75
N SER A 229 19.19 -4.91 6.02
CA SER A 229 19.87 -3.69 6.44
C SER A 229 20.57 -3.89 7.78
N ASN A 230 21.72 -3.25 7.96
CA ASN A 230 22.36 -3.17 9.27
C ASN A 230 21.64 -2.15 10.18
N PRO A 231 21.66 -2.34 11.51
CA PRO A 231 21.20 -1.30 12.43
C PRO A 231 22.06 -0.05 12.29
N LEU A 232 21.47 1.12 12.45
CA LEU A 232 22.21 2.37 12.43
C LEU A 232 23.29 2.38 13.52
N SER A 233 24.49 2.80 13.15
CA SER A 233 25.55 3.07 14.12
C SER A 233 25.11 4.08 15.18
N GLN A 234 25.71 4.03 16.36
CA GLN A 234 25.42 4.98 17.44
C GLN A 234 25.68 6.44 17.05
N GLU A 235 26.63 6.66 16.13
CA GLU A 235 26.92 7.98 15.57
C GLU A 235 25.77 8.50 14.69
N LEU A 236 25.19 7.65 13.85
CA LEU A 236 24.02 8.01 13.03
C LEU A 236 22.75 8.13 13.87
N LYS A 237 22.52 7.24 14.84
CA LYS A 237 21.39 7.34 15.79
C LYS A 237 21.38 8.67 16.54
N ALA A 238 22.56 9.18 16.92
CA ALA A 238 22.68 10.48 17.58
C ALA A 238 22.38 11.68 16.68
N GLN A 239 22.33 11.48 15.35
CA GLN A 239 22.05 12.52 14.35
C GLN A 239 20.60 12.49 13.85
N LEU A 240 19.80 11.50 14.26
CA LEU A 240 18.40 11.41 13.83
C LEU A 240 17.60 12.66 14.25
N PRO A 241 16.60 13.08 13.44
CA PRO A 241 15.83 14.30 13.67
C PRO A 241 15.15 14.36 15.04
N VAL A 242 14.71 13.20 15.54
CA VAL A 242 14.18 13.01 16.88
C VAL A 242 15.07 12.01 17.60
N PRO A 243 15.61 12.33 18.79
CA PRO A 243 16.42 11.39 19.54
C PRO A 243 15.63 10.11 19.85
N SER A 244 15.93 9.03 19.15
CA SER A 244 15.38 7.69 19.39
C SER A 244 16.22 6.88 20.38
N ALA A 245 17.35 7.42 20.83
CA ALA A 245 18.26 6.79 21.78
C ALA A 245 17.91 7.17 23.22
N ASN A 246 17.54 6.17 24.03
CA ASN A 246 17.70 6.29 25.48
C ASN A 246 19.12 5.81 25.86
N PRO A 247 20.01 6.68 26.38
CA PRO A 247 21.37 6.31 26.75
C PRO A 247 21.46 5.29 27.91
N ASP A 248 20.36 5.01 28.61
CA ASP A 248 20.27 4.01 29.69
C ASP A 248 19.71 2.65 29.21
N ALA A 249 19.43 2.48 27.92
CA ALA A 249 19.05 1.18 27.36
C ALA A 249 20.25 0.23 27.41
N GLY A 250 20.26 -0.69 28.37
CA GLY A 250 21.19 -1.82 28.38
C GLY A 250 20.95 -2.73 27.16
N GLU A 251 21.99 -3.44 26.71
CA GLU A 251 21.96 -4.43 25.60
C GLU A 251 21.14 -5.70 25.91
N GLU A 252 20.17 -5.65 26.83
CA GLU A 252 19.29 -6.81 27.05
C GLU A 252 18.21 -6.81 25.98
N SER A 253 18.47 -7.58 24.91
CA SER A 253 17.47 -7.97 23.94
C SER A 253 16.34 -8.74 24.64
N LEU A 254 15.13 -8.67 24.10
CA LEU A 254 14.15 -9.71 24.33
C LEU A 254 14.70 -11.01 23.71
N GLU A 255 15.42 -11.82 24.50
CA GLU A 255 15.55 -13.24 24.21
C GLU A 255 14.21 -13.91 24.53
N GLY A 256 13.32 -13.94 23.55
CA GLY A 256 12.02 -14.63 23.61
C GLY A 256 11.33 -14.63 22.24
N PRO A 257 10.52 -15.65 21.91
CA PRO A 257 9.74 -15.68 20.68
C PRO A 257 8.73 -14.52 20.73
N GLY A 258 8.95 -13.49 19.92
CA GLY A 258 8.08 -12.34 19.78
C GLY A 258 8.06 -11.84 18.34
N PHE A 259 6.85 -11.58 17.85
CA PHE A 259 6.49 -11.13 16.51
C PHE A 259 7.50 -10.17 15.87
N ARG A 260 8.18 -10.61 14.80
CA ARG A 260 9.23 -9.85 14.10
C ARG A 260 8.73 -8.84 13.07
N GLN A 261 7.41 -8.74 12.86
CA GLN A 261 6.83 -7.85 11.84
C GLN A 261 7.31 -6.38 11.96
N ALA A 262 7.62 -5.92 13.19
CA ALA A 262 7.97 -4.53 13.49
C ALA A 262 9.10 -4.36 14.53
N ALA A 263 9.63 -5.47 15.06
CA ALA A 263 10.47 -5.48 16.26
C ALA A 263 11.76 -6.27 16.04
N ALA A 264 12.36 -6.11 14.86
CA ALA A 264 13.62 -6.72 14.47
C ALA A 264 14.76 -5.67 14.46
N PRO A 265 15.09 -5.01 15.60
CA PRO A 265 16.04 -3.91 15.63
C PRO A 265 17.49 -4.37 15.44
N ASP A 266 17.78 -5.67 15.43
CA ASP A 266 19.15 -6.19 15.33
C ASP A 266 19.29 -7.36 14.33
N GLU A 267 18.20 -8.00 13.90
CA GLU A 267 18.20 -9.15 12.97
C GLU A 267 16.86 -9.28 12.22
N PRO A 268 16.81 -9.93 11.04
CA PRO A 268 17.94 -10.52 10.33
C PRO A 268 18.81 -9.45 9.64
N LEU A 269 20.10 -9.78 9.50
CA LEU A 269 21.11 -8.95 8.82
C LEU A 269 21.55 -9.55 7.48
N VAL A 270 21.06 -10.74 7.19
CA VAL A 270 21.39 -11.54 6.01
C VAL A 270 20.16 -12.33 5.59
N ASP A 271 20.09 -12.67 4.31
CA ASP A 271 19.13 -13.63 3.79
C ASP A 271 19.78 -14.71 2.89
N GLU A 272 18.96 -15.41 2.10
CA GLU A 272 19.39 -16.51 1.22
C GLU A 272 19.05 -16.26 -0.26
N ASP A 273 19.15 -15.02 -0.74
CA ASP A 273 18.87 -14.66 -2.14
C ASP A 273 20.12 -14.72 -3.06
N GLY A 274 21.32 -14.74 -2.47
CA GLY A 274 22.61 -14.80 -3.16
C GLY A 274 23.20 -13.45 -3.57
N ILE A 275 22.56 -12.34 -3.20
CA ILE A 275 23.03 -10.96 -3.33
C ILE A 275 23.83 -10.58 -2.07
N PRO A 276 24.85 -9.69 -2.16
CA PRO A 276 25.67 -9.36 -0.99
C PRO A 276 24.96 -8.46 0.03
N ASP A 277 24.79 -8.95 1.26
CA ASP A 277 24.19 -8.19 2.35
C ASP A 277 25.15 -7.13 2.97
N PRO A 278 24.59 -6.03 3.53
CA PRO A 278 23.21 -5.61 3.38
C PRO A 278 22.94 -4.98 2.01
N GLU A 279 21.75 -5.20 1.45
CA GLU A 279 21.30 -4.57 0.21
C GLU A 279 21.05 -3.08 0.41
N LEU A 280 20.53 -2.68 1.59
CA LEU A 280 20.31 -1.28 1.95
C LEU A 280 21.46 -0.74 2.79
N SER A 281 22.06 0.37 2.34
CA SER A 281 23.15 1.02 3.06
C SER A 281 22.67 1.65 4.38
N GLU A 282 23.59 1.82 5.36
CA GLU A 282 23.27 2.55 6.60
C GLU A 282 22.87 4.01 6.35
N GLU A 283 23.38 4.64 5.27
CA GLU A 283 23.03 6.02 4.90
C GLU A 283 21.61 6.09 4.34
N ASP A 284 21.24 5.17 3.45
CA ASP A 284 19.87 5.09 2.91
C ASP A 284 18.86 4.77 4.02
N LEU A 285 19.22 3.87 4.94
CA LEU A 285 18.39 3.60 6.13
C LEU A 285 18.26 4.85 7.00
N PHE A 286 19.34 5.60 7.23
CA PHE A 286 19.29 6.85 8.00
C PHE A 286 18.36 7.88 7.36
N ASP A 287 18.47 8.05 6.05
CA ASP A 287 17.63 8.97 5.27
C ASP A 287 16.15 8.52 5.30
N LEU A 288 15.87 7.23 5.13
CA LEU A 288 14.52 6.67 5.19
C LEU A 288 13.88 6.84 6.58
N VAL A 289 14.61 6.54 7.66
CA VAL A 289 14.14 6.74 9.04
C VAL A 289 13.93 8.22 9.31
N SER A 290 14.81 9.08 8.82
CA SER A 290 14.68 10.53 8.96
C SER A 290 13.49 11.09 8.21
N PHE A 291 13.21 10.60 6.99
CA PHE A 291 12.02 10.93 6.22
C PHE A 291 10.76 10.65 7.04
N ALA A 292 10.64 9.43 7.58
CA ALA A 292 9.52 9.07 8.45
C ALA A 292 9.40 10.01 9.66
N MET A 293 10.50 10.27 10.39
CA MET A 293 10.50 11.16 11.56
C MET A 293 10.13 12.62 11.24
N LEU A 294 10.39 13.07 10.01
CA LEU A 294 10.19 14.45 9.58
C LEU A 294 8.85 14.68 8.89
N LEU A 295 8.05 13.65 8.62
CA LEU A 295 6.68 13.81 8.13
C LEU A 295 5.84 14.61 9.14
N ALA A 296 5.28 15.73 8.70
CA ALA A 296 4.47 16.60 9.55
C ALA A 296 3.19 15.91 10.02
N ALA A 297 2.63 16.37 11.15
CA ALA A 297 1.24 16.07 11.47
C ALA A 297 0.32 16.92 10.57
N PRO A 298 -0.89 16.44 10.22
CA PRO A 298 -1.84 17.26 9.47
C PRO A 298 -2.39 18.40 10.33
N GLU A 299 -2.55 19.57 9.71
CA GLU A 299 -3.15 20.74 10.38
C GLU A 299 -4.65 20.51 10.59
N ALA A 300 -5.11 20.64 11.85
CA ALA A 300 -6.53 20.62 12.17
C ALA A 300 -7.22 21.91 11.70
N GLU A 301 -8.43 21.77 11.17
CA GLU A 301 -9.27 22.91 10.79
C GLU A 301 -9.78 23.64 12.04
N PRO A 302 -9.75 24.97 12.07
CA PRO A 302 -10.35 25.72 13.17
C PRO A 302 -11.86 25.46 13.26
N LEU A 303 -12.35 25.16 14.46
CA LEU A 303 -13.80 25.05 14.72
C LEU A 303 -14.52 26.41 14.72
N GLU A 304 -13.80 27.53 14.67
CA GLU A 304 -14.40 28.86 14.62
C GLU A 304 -15.21 29.04 13.33
N GLY A 305 -16.53 29.18 13.47
CA GLY A 305 -17.46 29.27 12.34
C GLY A 305 -17.98 27.93 11.83
N ASN A 306 -17.49 26.80 12.37
CA ASN A 306 -18.01 25.45 12.14
C ASN A 306 -18.87 25.00 13.34
N GLU A 307 -20.13 25.45 13.37
CA GLU A 307 -21.05 25.13 14.47
C GLU A 307 -21.28 23.62 14.63
N LEU A 308 -21.35 22.89 13.51
CA LEU A 308 -21.56 21.45 13.48
C LEU A 308 -20.35 20.68 14.04
N GLY A 309 -19.13 21.03 13.63
CA GLY A 309 -17.90 20.44 14.17
C GLY A 309 -17.69 20.76 15.66
N LEU A 310 -18.09 21.96 16.11
CA LEU A 310 -18.03 22.31 17.53
C LEU A 310 -19.03 21.49 18.38
N GLU A 311 -20.25 21.30 17.87
CA GLU A 311 -21.22 20.38 18.47
C GLU A 311 -20.67 18.95 18.50
N GLY A 312 -20.08 18.50 17.38
CA GLY A 312 -19.41 17.21 17.25
C GLY A 312 -18.30 16.97 18.27
N GLN A 313 -17.43 17.95 18.50
CA GLN A 313 -16.39 17.88 19.54
C GLN A 313 -17.01 17.68 20.93
N GLY A 314 -18.09 18.41 21.22
CA GLY A 314 -18.81 18.26 22.49
C GLY A 314 -19.47 16.89 22.64
N LEU A 315 -20.08 16.37 21.57
CA LEU A 315 -20.69 15.04 21.53
C LEU A 315 -19.64 13.94 21.66
N PHE A 316 -18.50 14.06 20.98
CA PHE A 316 -17.37 13.12 21.06
C PHE A 316 -16.91 12.91 22.51
N ALA A 317 -16.76 13.99 23.26
CA ALA A 317 -16.44 13.91 24.69
C ALA A 317 -17.64 13.40 25.53
N GLN A 318 -18.85 13.84 25.22
CA GLN A 318 -20.05 13.44 25.96
C GLN A 318 -20.31 11.93 25.91
N ILE A 319 -20.05 11.29 24.78
CA ILE A 319 -20.27 9.86 24.57
C ILE A 319 -19.07 9.00 25.01
N GLY A 320 -17.99 9.62 25.51
CA GLY A 320 -16.81 8.92 26.06
C GLY A 320 -15.84 8.41 24.98
N CYS A 321 -15.73 9.08 23.83
CA CYS A 321 -14.70 8.72 22.86
C CYS A 321 -13.31 9.20 23.30
N ASP A 322 -13.23 10.31 24.03
CA ASP A 322 -11.99 10.91 24.52
C ASP A 322 -11.38 10.21 25.73
N ASP A 323 -12.08 9.22 26.31
CA ASP A 323 -11.57 8.36 27.38
C ASP A 323 -10.36 7.53 26.89
N CYS A 324 -10.36 7.08 25.63
CA CYS A 324 -9.21 6.42 24.97
C CYS A 324 -8.55 7.33 23.91
N HIS A 325 -9.34 8.10 23.15
CA HIS A 325 -8.82 9.05 22.16
C HIS A 325 -8.51 10.40 22.78
N THR A 326 -7.63 10.38 23.78
CA THR A 326 -7.31 11.56 24.61
C THR A 326 -6.79 12.72 23.75
N PRO A 327 -7.32 13.95 23.89
CA PRO A 327 -7.05 15.03 22.94
C PRO A 327 -5.57 15.38 22.79
N THR A 328 -4.81 15.37 23.89
CA THR A 328 -3.40 15.79 23.88
C THR A 328 -2.52 14.92 24.77
N LEU A 329 -1.29 14.68 24.34
CA LEU A 329 -0.21 14.16 25.17
C LEU A 329 0.93 15.18 25.33
N GLU A 330 1.65 15.12 26.44
CA GLU A 330 2.78 16.03 26.71
C GLU A 330 4.07 15.51 26.04
N GLY A 331 4.71 16.39 25.25
CA GLY A 331 6.04 16.19 24.69
C GLY A 331 6.99 17.34 25.03
N PRO A 332 8.27 17.27 24.62
CA PRO A 332 9.28 18.30 24.92
C PRO A 332 8.97 19.66 24.29
N ARG A 333 8.06 19.72 23.33
CA ARG A 333 7.63 20.94 22.63
C ARG A 333 6.31 21.51 23.15
N GLY A 334 5.70 20.87 24.16
CA GLY A 334 4.38 21.21 24.68
C GLY A 334 3.36 20.10 24.44
N LEU A 335 2.08 20.48 24.43
CA LEU A 335 0.98 19.55 24.18
C LEU A 335 0.88 19.21 22.68
N ILE A 336 0.85 17.91 22.38
CA ILE A 336 0.71 17.35 21.04
C ILE A 336 -0.74 16.84 20.90
N PRO A 337 -1.59 17.41 20.03
CA PRO A 337 -2.99 17.02 19.93
C PRO A 337 -3.17 15.80 19.03
N VAL A 338 -2.91 14.64 19.63
CA VAL A 338 -2.82 13.34 18.95
C VAL A 338 -4.17 12.60 18.90
N TYR A 339 -5.11 12.92 19.79
CA TYR A 339 -6.38 12.19 19.95
C TYR A 339 -6.18 10.67 20.12
N SER A 340 -5.30 10.32 21.05
CA SER A 340 -4.85 8.96 21.35
C SER A 340 -4.03 8.99 22.63
N ASP A 341 -4.24 8.02 23.51
CA ASP A 341 -3.38 7.77 24.67
C ASP A 341 -2.16 6.87 24.38
N LEU A 342 -2.09 6.26 23.18
CA LEU A 342 -1.09 5.28 22.76
C LEU A 342 -1.07 3.98 23.59
N LEU A 343 -2.10 3.73 24.38
CA LEU A 343 -2.27 2.51 25.18
C LEU A 343 -2.98 1.42 24.37
N LEU A 344 -2.84 0.19 24.85
CA LEU A 344 -3.59 -0.97 24.38
C LEU A 344 -4.98 -0.96 25.00
N HIS A 345 -6.00 -1.19 24.17
CA HIS A 345 -7.38 -1.38 24.59
C HIS A 345 -7.96 -2.65 23.96
N ASP A 346 -8.77 -3.37 24.72
CA ASP A 346 -9.55 -4.50 24.19
C ASP A 346 -10.65 -3.98 23.25
N MET A 347 -10.53 -4.30 21.97
CA MET A 347 -11.49 -3.96 20.92
C MET A 347 -12.58 -5.03 20.74
N GLY A 348 -12.58 -6.07 21.58
CA GLY A 348 -13.57 -7.15 21.62
C GLY A 348 -13.30 -8.30 20.66
N GLU A 349 -14.06 -9.38 20.82
CA GLU A 349 -13.90 -10.65 20.08
C GLU A 349 -14.06 -10.48 18.56
N GLU A 350 -14.96 -9.61 18.10
CA GLU A 350 -15.20 -9.40 16.67
C GLU A 350 -14.02 -8.71 15.94
N LEU A 351 -13.22 -7.93 16.67
CA LEU A 351 -12.01 -7.28 16.17
C LEU A 351 -10.74 -8.02 16.60
N ALA A 352 -10.84 -9.17 17.25
CA ALA A 352 -9.67 -9.96 17.62
C ALA A 352 -9.01 -10.55 16.35
N ASP A 353 -7.69 -10.41 16.26
CA ASP A 353 -6.92 -10.85 15.10
C ASP A 353 -6.19 -12.19 15.31
N GLY A 354 -6.33 -12.77 16.51
CA GLY A 354 -5.64 -14.00 16.94
C GLY A 354 -4.14 -13.84 17.18
N ILE A 355 -3.57 -12.64 16.96
CA ILE A 355 -2.13 -12.40 17.05
C ILE A 355 -1.79 -11.84 18.43
N GLN A 356 -0.90 -12.52 19.14
CA GLN A 356 -0.33 -12.01 20.39
C GLN A 356 1.03 -11.33 20.12
N VAL A 357 1.23 -10.12 20.66
CA VAL A 357 2.52 -9.41 20.54
C VAL A 357 2.94 -8.84 21.89
N GLY A 358 3.97 -9.44 22.49
CA GLY A 358 4.38 -9.12 23.85
C GLY A 358 3.24 -9.43 24.83
N VAL A 359 2.79 -8.41 25.57
CA VAL A 359 1.64 -8.54 26.49
C VAL A 359 0.29 -8.28 25.82
N ALA A 360 0.27 -7.77 24.58
CA ALA A 360 -0.94 -7.50 23.84
C ALA A 360 -1.57 -8.80 23.35
N THR A 361 -2.78 -9.08 23.79
CA THR A 361 -3.61 -10.22 23.38
C THR A 361 -4.19 -10.02 21.97
N ALA A 362 -4.89 -11.02 21.47
CA ALA A 362 -5.53 -11.01 20.14
C ALA A 362 -6.49 -9.82 19.93
N SER A 363 -7.25 -9.42 20.95
CA SER A 363 -8.24 -8.34 20.83
C SER A 363 -7.72 -6.96 21.20
N GLU A 364 -6.48 -6.87 21.70
CA GLU A 364 -5.90 -5.60 22.11
C GLU A 364 -5.17 -4.89 20.97
N PHE A 365 -5.47 -3.60 20.82
CA PHE A 365 -4.81 -2.72 19.85
C PHE A 365 -4.50 -1.37 20.47
N ARG A 366 -3.46 -0.73 19.95
CA ARG A 366 -3.11 0.64 20.28
C ARG A 366 -4.16 1.60 19.71
N THR A 367 -4.59 2.60 20.49
CA THR A 367 -5.35 3.72 19.93
C THR A 367 -4.52 4.42 18.83
N GLN A 368 -5.04 4.48 17.61
CA GLN A 368 -4.39 5.19 16.51
C GLN A 368 -4.65 6.69 16.66
N PRO A 369 -3.67 7.59 16.39
CA PRO A 369 -3.91 9.02 16.34
C PRO A 369 -5.02 9.34 15.34
N LEU A 370 -5.96 10.21 15.74
CA LEU A 370 -7.09 10.59 14.87
C LEU A 370 -6.80 11.80 13.98
N TRP A 371 -5.60 12.40 14.06
CA TRP A 371 -5.21 13.42 13.12
C TRP A 371 -5.20 12.85 11.68
N GLY A 372 -5.67 13.62 10.70
CA GLY A 372 -5.71 13.18 9.30
C GLY A 372 -6.66 12.01 9.01
N ILE A 373 -7.49 11.58 9.97
CA ILE A 373 -8.17 10.28 9.90
C ILE A 373 -9.05 10.15 8.65
N VAL A 374 -9.73 11.22 8.23
CA VAL A 374 -10.61 11.20 7.05
C VAL A 374 -9.92 10.86 5.74
N ALA A 375 -8.61 11.06 5.66
CA ALA A 375 -7.84 10.75 4.47
C ALA A 375 -7.18 9.36 4.51
N ALA A 376 -7.34 8.62 5.62
CA ALA A 376 -6.64 7.36 5.87
C ALA A 376 -7.45 6.11 5.54
N SER A 377 -8.61 6.23 4.88
CA SER A 377 -9.46 5.08 4.56
C SER A 377 -8.73 4.01 3.73
N PRO A 378 -8.98 2.70 3.96
CA PRO A 378 -10.00 2.15 4.85
C PRO A 378 -9.60 2.16 6.33
N TYR A 379 -10.56 1.91 7.22
CA TYR A 379 -10.41 2.09 8.67
C TYR A 379 -10.27 0.77 9.44
N LEU A 380 -9.88 0.89 10.71
CA LEU A 380 -9.52 -0.20 11.63
C LEU A 380 -8.18 -0.88 11.26
N HIS A 381 -7.81 -1.90 12.01
CA HIS A 381 -6.47 -2.49 11.94
C HIS A 381 -6.25 -3.39 10.72
N ASP A 382 -7.35 -3.88 10.14
CA ASP A 382 -7.43 -4.78 8.99
C ASP A 382 -8.18 -4.16 7.82
N GLY A 383 -8.44 -2.85 7.90
CA GLY A 383 -9.15 -2.12 6.87
C GLY A 383 -10.63 -2.46 6.76
N ARG A 384 -11.28 -3.27 7.60
CA ARG A 384 -12.64 -3.76 7.28
C ARG A 384 -13.75 -2.73 7.11
N ALA A 385 -13.57 -1.50 7.58
CA ALA A 385 -14.56 -0.43 7.45
C ALA A 385 -14.21 0.53 6.31
N ASP A 386 -15.17 0.85 5.45
CA ASP A 386 -15.00 1.80 4.35
C ASP A 386 -15.31 3.23 4.79
N THR A 387 -16.15 3.41 5.81
CA THR A 387 -16.52 4.71 6.37
C THR A 387 -16.19 4.85 7.87
N LEU A 388 -16.09 6.10 8.34
CA LEU A 388 -15.91 6.38 9.77
C LEU A 388 -17.13 5.95 10.61
N ASP A 389 -18.35 6.09 10.08
CA ASP A 389 -19.57 5.61 10.76
C ASP A 389 -19.50 4.09 10.98
N GLU A 390 -19.15 3.33 9.95
CA GLU A 390 -18.93 1.88 10.07
C GLU A 390 -17.82 1.54 11.07
N ALA A 391 -16.69 2.25 11.00
CA ALA A 391 -15.58 2.04 11.91
C ALA A 391 -15.99 2.25 13.37
N ILE A 392 -16.75 3.31 13.67
CA ILE A 392 -17.28 3.58 15.02
C ILE A 392 -18.21 2.45 15.46
N ARG A 393 -19.14 2.02 14.59
CA ARG A 393 -20.09 0.93 14.88
C ARG A 393 -19.44 -0.42 15.13
N LEU A 394 -18.24 -0.64 14.61
CA LEU A 394 -17.48 -1.88 14.81
C LEU A 394 -16.66 -1.90 16.10
N HIS A 395 -16.60 -0.80 16.87
CA HIS A 395 -15.91 -0.82 18.16
C HIS A 395 -16.58 -1.79 19.13
N GLY A 396 -15.82 -2.74 19.65
CA GLY A 396 -16.23 -3.68 20.69
C GLY A 396 -15.39 -3.54 21.95
N GLY A 397 -15.49 -4.51 22.86
CA GLY A 397 -14.70 -4.53 24.10
C GLY A 397 -14.91 -3.25 24.93
N GLU A 398 -13.82 -2.60 25.30
CA GLU A 398 -13.79 -1.34 26.06
C GLU A 398 -14.54 -0.21 25.32
N GLY A 399 -14.49 -0.19 23.98
CA GLY A 399 -15.18 0.81 23.16
C GLY A 399 -16.70 0.62 23.04
N SER A 400 -17.27 -0.49 23.54
CA SER A 400 -18.68 -0.84 23.33
C SER A 400 -19.65 0.21 23.87
N LYS A 401 -19.32 0.84 25.01
CA LYS A 401 -20.18 1.85 25.65
C LYS A 401 -20.26 3.13 24.82
N SER A 402 -19.12 3.59 24.30
CA SER A 402 -19.04 4.78 23.44
C SER A 402 -19.68 4.52 22.08
N ARG A 403 -19.50 3.31 21.51
CA ARG A 403 -20.24 2.85 20.33
C ARG A 403 -21.76 2.91 20.56
N ASP A 404 -22.27 2.26 21.60
CA ASP A 404 -23.72 2.19 21.87
C ASP A 404 -24.31 3.60 22.09
N ALA A 405 -23.55 4.50 22.70
CA ALA A 405 -23.92 5.90 22.84
C ALA A 405 -23.96 6.63 21.49
N TYR A 406 -22.99 6.42 20.61
CA TYR A 406 -22.99 6.94 19.24
C TYR A 406 -24.18 6.43 18.41
N GLU A 407 -24.53 5.14 18.52
CA GLU A 407 -25.69 4.58 17.83
C GLU A 407 -27.01 5.15 18.34
N ALA A 408 -27.07 5.55 19.60
CA ALA A 408 -28.24 6.16 20.23
C ALA A 408 -28.47 7.63 19.87
N LEU A 409 -27.47 8.31 19.28
CA LEU A 409 -27.58 9.69 18.80
C LEU A 409 -28.63 9.83 17.68
N GLU A 410 -29.15 11.03 17.46
CA GLU A 410 -29.92 11.36 16.25
C GLU A 410 -28.99 11.44 15.01
N ASP A 411 -29.54 11.32 13.79
CA ASP A 411 -28.73 11.35 12.56
C ASP A 411 -27.86 12.61 12.46
N GLY A 412 -28.41 13.78 12.79
CA GLY A 412 -27.66 15.05 12.77
C GLY A 412 -26.57 15.14 13.85
N GLU A 413 -26.74 14.47 14.99
CA GLU A 413 -25.73 14.39 16.05
C GLU A 413 -24.57 13.47 15.63
N ARG A 414 -24.87 12.36 14.93
CA ARG A 414 -23.82 11.52 14.30
C ARG A 414 -23.05 12.29 13.24
N GLU A 415 -23.75 13.00 12.36
CA GLU A 415 -23.13 13.88 11.36
C GLU A 415 -22.22 14.93 12.03
N ALA A 416 -22.60 15.47 13.19
CA ALA A 416 -21.77 16.39 13.95
C ALA A 416 -20.46 15.75 14.41
N VAL A 417 -20.51 14.54 14.99
CA VAL A 417 -19.30 13.79 15.40
C VAL A 417 -18.40 13.50 14.19
N LEU A 418 -18.97 13.09 13.06
CA LEU A 418 -18.22 12.84 11.83
C LEU A 418 -17.59 14.12 11.26
N GLU A 419 -18.31 15.25 11.31
CA GLU A 419 -17.79 16.56 10.92
C GLU A 419 -16.60 16.95 11.79
N PHE A 420 -16.67 16.74 13.11
CA PHE A 420 -15.55 16.99 14.01
C PHE A 420 -14.32 16.14 13.64
N LEU A 421 -14.47 14.83 13.42
CA LEU A 421 -13.36 13.98 12.97
C LEU A 421 -12.75 14.47 11.66
N ALA A 422 -13.59 14.97 10.75
CA ALA A 422 -13.15 15.55 9.49
C ALA A 422 -12.41 16.89 9.67
N THR A 423 -12.50 17.55 10.82
CA THR A 423 -11.70 18.74 11.14
C THR A 423 -10.30 18.40 11.67
N LEU A 424 -9.98 17.13 11.95
CA LEU A 424 -8.67 16.73 12.46
C LEU A 424 -7.56 16.71 11.38
N GLY A 425 -7.81 17.36 10.24
CA GLY A 425 -6.87 17.60 9.16
C GLY A 425 -6.99 16.64 7.98
N GLY A 426 -6.39 17.00 6.85
CA GLY A 426 -6.32 16.17 5.64
C GLY A 426 -7.58 16.16 4.75
N ARG A 427 -8.65 16.88 5.12
CA ARG A 427 -9.92 16.93 4.37
C ARG A 427 -9.76 17.32 2.90
N GLU A 428 -8.94 18.33 2.62
CA GLU A 428 -8.66 18.80 1.24
C GLU A 428 -7.87 17.78 0.40
N GLN A 429 -7.27 16.78 1.04
CA GLN A 429 -6.46 15.73 0.39
C GLN A 429 -7.18 14.38 0.35
N VAL A 430 -8.46 14.31 0.74
CA VAL A 430 -9.26 13.08 0.61
C VAL A 430 -9.43 12.73 -0.87
N SER A 431 -9.23 11.46 -1.21
CA SER A 431 -9.47 10.91 -2.54
C SER A 431 -10.18 9.55 -2.45
N GLU A 432 -11.03 9.27 -3.44
CA GLU A 432 -11.63 7.94 -3.66
C GLU A 432 -10.60 6.92 -4.17
N GLY A 433 -9.50 7.39 -4.78
CA GLY A 433 -8.38 6.60 -5.27
C GLY A 433 -7.05 7.13 -4.72
N LEU A 434 -6.08 7.38 -5.60
CA LEU A 434 -4.82 8.05 -5.24
C LEU A 434 -4.58 9.34 -6.03
N LEU A 435 -5.34 9.60 -7.09
CA LEU A 435 -5.32 10.92 -7.70
C LEU A 435 -6.05 11.90 -6.77
N PRO A 436 -5.47 13.07 -6.47
CA PRO A 436 -6.22 14.10 -5.76
C PRO A 436 -7.45 14.53 -6.58
N PRO A 437 -8.52 15.05 -5.94
CA PRO A 437 -9.76 15.42 -6.63
C PRO A 437 -9.58 16.36 -7.83
N ASP A 438 -8.58 17.25 -7.77
CA ASP A 438 -8.24 18.20 -8.83
C ASP A 438 -6.99 17.80 -9.63
N ALA A 439 -6.67 16.50 -9.70
CA ALA A 439 -5.50 16.01 -10.43
C ALA A 439 -5.53 16.49 -11.88
N PRO A 440 -4.48 17.20 -12.35
CA PRO A 440 -4.47 17.72 -13.71
C PRO A 440 -4.47 16.58 -14.73
N VAL A 441 -5.03 16.88 -15.90
CA VAL A 441 -4.86 16.04 -17.09
C VAL A 441 -3.41 16.20 -17.56
N PRO A 442 -2.65 15.11 -17.75
CA PRO A 442 -1.28 15.21 -18.25
C PRO A 442 -1.21 15.87 -19.63
N ASP A 443 -0.15 16.63 -19.87
CA ASP A 443 0.12 17.24 -21.17
C ASP A 443 0.32 16.16 -22.25
N ALA A 444 -0.06 16.47 -23.49
CA ALA A 444 0.03 15.52 -24.60
C ALA A 444 1.45 14.93 -24.78
N GLY A 445 1.52 13.61 -25.00
CA GLY A 445 2.76 12.86 -25.19
C GLY A 445 3.46 12.46 -23.88
N VAL A 446 2.95 12.90 -22.73
CA VAL A 446 3.36 12.41 -21.41
C VAL A 446 2.58 11.11 -21.10
N PRO A 447 3.21 10.07 -20.52
CA PRO A 447 2.47 8.88 -20.10
C PRO A 447 1.22 9.23 -19.27
N GLY A 448 0.09 8.61 -19.61
CA GLY A 448 -1.20 8.91 -18.99
C GLY A 448 -1.98 10.07 -19.62
N SER A 449 -1.46 10.73 -20.66
CA SER A 449 -2.18 11.80 -21.37
C SER A 449 -3.30 11.26 -22.26
N PRO A 450 -4.39 12.00 -22.46
CA PRO A 450 -5.39 11.66 -23.47
C PRO A 450 -4.85 11.92 -24.89
N LEU A 451 -5.40 11.22 -25.87
CA LEU A 451 -5.17 11.49 -27.29
C LEU A 451 -5.45 12.97 -27.63
N PRO A 452 -4.68 13.60 -28.55
CA PRO A 452 -4.86 15.01 -28.90
C PRO A 452 -6.29 15.39 -29.34
N GLU A 453 -6.98 14.49 -30.02
CA GLU A 453 -8.38 14.66 -30.44
C GLU A 453 -9.37 14.68 -29.26
N ILE A 454 -9.13 13.85 -28.24
CA ILE A 454 -9.92 13.83 -27.00
C ILE A 454 -9.68 15.12 -26.23
N ALA A 455 -8.41 15.52 -26.08
CA ALA A 455 -8.02 16.75 -25.39
C ALA A 455 -8.60 18.01 -26.04
N ALA A 456 -8.82 18.00 -27.36
CA ALA A 456 -9.33 19.13 -28.12
C ALA A 456 -10.86 19.29 -28.05
N ASP A 457 -11.61 18.27 -27.64
CA ASP A 457 -13.07 18.27 -27.53
C ASP A 457 -13.50 18.28 -26.06
N SER A 458 -14.17 19.34 -25.63
CA SER A 458 -14.52 19.51 -24.20
C SER A 458 -15.48 18.46 -23.65
N GLN A 459 -16.34 17.85 -24.47
CA GLN A 459 -17.22 16.79 -24.01
C GLN A 459 -16.46 15.47 -23.92
N GLN A 460 -15.69 15.12 -24.94
CA GLN A 460 -14.89 13.89 -24.93
C GLN A 460 -13.85 13.91 -23.81
N LEU A 461 -13.23 15.06 -23.56
CA LEU A 461 -12.32 15.23 -22.42
C LEU A 461 -13.05 15.06 -21.08
N ALA A 462 -14.27 15.57 -20.94
CA ALA A 462 -15.04 15.40 -19.70
C ALA A 462 -15.38 13.92 -19.44
N ASP A 463 -15.83 13.20 -20.48
CA ASP A 463 -16.13 11.76 -20.39
C ASP A 463 -14.85 10.96 -20.11
N TRP A 464 -13.73 11.31 -20.75
CA TRP A 464 -12.43 10.68 -20.49
C TRP A 464 -11.93 10.92 -19.06
N VAL A 465 -12.13 12.14 -18.51
CA VAL A 465 -11.81 12.45 -17.11
C VAL A 465 -12.68 11.65 -16.15
N ALA A 466 -13.96 11.46 -16.46
CA ALA A 466 -14.85 10.61 -15.65
C ALA A 466 -14.41 9.13 -15.68
N GLY A 467 -14.03 8.61 -16.85
CA GLY A 467 -13.44 7.27 -16.98
C GLY A 467 -12.11 7.12 -16.24
N ARG A 468 -11.25 8.14 -16.28
CA ARG A 468 -10.00 8.19 -15.50
C ARG A 468 -10.27 8.15 -14.00
N ALA A 469 -11.29 8.86 -13.52
CA ALA A 469 -11.67 8.85 -12.12
C ALA A 469 -12.12 7.44 -11.67
N PHE A 470 -12.93 6.76 -12.47
CA PHE A 470 -13.31 5.37 -12.18
C PHE A 470 -12.11 4.42 -12.24
N PHE A 471 -11.18 4.60 -13.18
CA PHE A 471 -9.95 3.82 -13.27
C PHE A 471 -9.04 3.96 -12.02
N ASP A 472 -9.00 5.16 -11.45
CA ASP A 472 -8.20 5.51 -10.26
C ASP A 472 -8.83 5.03 -8.94
N ARG A 473 -10.16 4.95 -8.91
CA ARG A 473 -10.97 4.74 -7.72
C ARG A 473 -10.69 3.39 -7.05
N ASN A 474 -10.64 3.42 -5.71
CA ASN A 474 -10.64 2.22 -4.89
C ASN A 474 -12.10 1.80 -4.66
N ILE A 475 -12.46 0.63 -5.16
CA ILE A 475 -13.74 -0.04 -4.98
C ILE A 475 -13.82 -0.58 -3.55
N GLN A 476 -14.94 -0.31 -2.90
CA GLN A 476 -15.19 -0.69 -1.51
C GLN A 476 -15.81 -2.09 -1.40
N VAL A 477 -15.74 -2.71 -0.21
CA VAL A 477 -16.37 -4.04 0.01
C VAL A 477 -17.88 -3.92 -0.09
N GLY A 478 -18.46 -2.82 0.42
CA GLY A 478 -19.89 -2.54 0.28
C GLY A 478 -20.35 -2.27 -1.17
N GLU A 479 -19.42 -2.13 -2.12
CA GLU A 479 -19.69 -1.90 -3.54
C GLU A 479 -19.47 -3.15 -4.40
N GLY A 480 -19.13 -4.28 -3.78
CA GLY A 480 -18.93 -5.59 -4.42
C GLY A 480 -17.48 -5.90 -4.76
N LEU A 481 -16.52 -5.31 -4.02
CA LEU A 481 -15.13 -5.76 -4.09
C LEU A 481 -15.01 -7.20 -3.57
N GLY A 482 -14.58 -8.12 -4.44
CA GLY A 482 -14.30 -9.50 -4.06
C GLY A 482 -15.56 -10.31 -3.71
N PRO A 483 -15.38 -11.60 -3.38
CA PRO A 483 -14.68 -11.99 -2.15
C PRO A 483 -13.19 -12.27 -2.32
N MET A 484 -12.70 -12.39 -3.55
CA MET A 484 -11.28 -12.56 -3.89
C MET A 484 -10.91 -11.57 -5.00
N PHE A 485 -9.74 -10.94 -4.88
CA PHE A 485 -9.30 -9.91 -5.83
C PHE A 485 -7.77 -9.79 -5.86
N ASN A 486 -7.24 -9.22 -6.93
CA ASN A 486 -5.83 -8.83 -7.08
C ASN A 486 -5.64 -7.32 -6.92
N GLY A 487 -6.65 -6.53 -7.28
CA GLY A 487 -6.69 -5.08 -7.12
C GLY A 487 -8.05 -4.63 -6.62
N ASP A 488 -8.09 -3.54 -5.86
CA ASP A 488 -9.32 -2.85 -5.49
C ASP A 488 -9.66 -1.72 -6.49
N GLY A 489 -9.04 -1.72 -7.67
CA GLY A 489 -9.25 -0.74 -8.73
C GLY A 489 -8.28 -0.99 -9.88
N CYS A 490 -8.50 -0.40 -11.06
CA CYS A 490 -7.66 -0.66 -12.23
C CYS A 490 -6.22 -0.14 -12.03
N ARG A 491 -6.09 1.03 -11.41
CA ARG A 491 -4.77 1.62 -11.10
C ARG A 491 -3.98 0.82 -10.06
N ALA A 492 -4.58 -0.09 -9.29
CA ALA A 492 -3.86 -0.96 -8.35
C ALA A 492 -2.69 -1.71 -9.03
N CYS A 493 -2.83 -2.03 -10.32
CA CYS A 493 -1.80 -2.69 -11.11
C CYS A 493 -1.22 -1.79 -12.22
N HIS A 494 -1.99 -0.82 -12.75
CA HIS A 494 -1.61 -0.02 -13.92
C HIS A 494 -1.25 1.44 -13.59
N PHE A 495 -0.05 1.68 -13.06
CA PHE A 495 0.30 3.01 -12.52
C PHE A 495 1.76 3.45 -12.73
N ASP A 496 2.65 2.57 -13.16
CA ASP A 496 4.07 2.93 -13.22
C ASP A 496 4.41 3.80 -14.43
N GLY A 497 5.13 4.89 -14.21
CA GLY A 497 5.37 5.92 -15.20
C GLY A 497 4.16 6.84 -15.50
N GLY A 498 2.96 6.51 -15.04
CA GLY A 498 1.73 7.30 -15.22
C GLY A 498 0.46 6.43 -15.10
N VAL A 499 -0.71 7.07 -15.01
CA VAL A 499 -2.01 6.35 -14.95
C VAL A 499 -2.20 5.53 -16.23
N GLY A 500 -2.38 4.21 -16.09
CA GLY A 500 -2.42 3.28 -17.22
C GLY A 500 -1.04 2.69 -17.59
N GLY A 501 -0.03 2.95 -16.77
CA GLY A 501 1.31 2.41 -16.93
C GLY A 501 1.44 0.93 -16.61
N ALA A 502 2.68 0.44 -16.66
CA ALA A 502 3.01 -0.93 -16.27
C ALA A 502 2.86 -1.11 -14.75
N GLY A 503 2.88 -2.37 -14.30
CA GLY A 503 2.98 -2.70 -12.88
C GLY A 503 4.37 -3.19 -12.48
N PRO A 504 4.88 -2.84 -11.28
CA PRO A 504 6.09 -3.45 -10.73
C PRO A 504 5.87 -4.92 -10.37
N LEU A 505 6.95 -5.66 -10.09
CA LEU A 505 6.89 -7.12 -9.83
C LEU A 505 5.90 -7.52 -8.72
N GLY A 506 5.76 -6.71 -7.67
CA GLY A 506 4.84 -6.94 -6.55
C GLY A 506 3.34 -6.76 -6.86
N VAL A 507 2.97 -6.55 -8.13
CA VAL A 507 1.58 -6.57 -8.61
C VAL A 507 1.35 -7.49 -9.80
N ASN A 508 2.33 -8.34 -10.13
CA ASN A 508 2.13 -9.34 -11.18
C ASN A 508 0.98 -10.28 -10.81
N VAL A 509 0.22 -10.69 -11.82
CA VAL A 509 -0.86 -11.66 -11.65
C VAL A 509 -0.25 -13.05 -11.60
N MET A 510 -0.59 -13.81 -10.55
CA MET A 510 -0.20 -15.20 -10.45
C MET A 510 -1.21 -16.07 -11.19
N ARG A 511 -0.69 -16.98 -12.00
CA ARG A 511 -1.50 -18.00 -12.68
C ARG A 511 -1.06 -19.41 -12.28
N HIS A 512 -1.99 -20.36 -12.33
CA HIS A 512 -1.76 -21.74 -11.96
C HIS A 512 -2.52 -22.77 -12.80
N GLY A 513 -2.06 -24.03 -12.74
CA GLY A 513 -2.72 -25.18 -13.35
C GLY A 513 -1.95 -26.48 -13.09
N ILE A 514 -2.26 -27.51 -13.88
CA ILE A 514 -1.59 -28.81 -13.83
C ILE A 514 -0.75 -28.97 -15.09
N ILE A 515 0.52 -29.34 -14.94
CA ILE A 515 1.31 -29.94 -16.01
C ILE A 515 1.57 -31.40 -15.66
N ASP A 516 1.18 -32.30 -16.55
CA ASP A 516 1.31 -33.73 -16.35
C ASP A 516 2.68 -34.29 -16.79
N ALA A 517 2.85 -35.61 -16.72
CA ALA A 517 4.12 -36.26 -17.07
C ALA A 517 4.42 -36.26 -18.59
N MET A 518 3.49 -35.77 -19.41
CA MET A 518 3.61 -35.60 -20.85
C MET A 518 3.74 -34.11 -21.23
N ASP A 519 3.97 -33.25 -20.23
CA ASP A 519 4.05 -31.80 -20.37
C ASP A 519 2.74 -31.17 -20.88
N GLU A 520 1.60 -31.86 -20.74
CA GLU A 520 0.28 -31.33 -21.13
C GLU A 520 -0.32 -30.46 -20.00
N PHE A 521 -0.76 -29.26 -20.38
CA PHE A 521 -1.38 -28.31 -19.45
C PHE A 521 -2.88 -28.56 -19.28
N THR A 522 -3.37 -28.49 -18.05
CA THR A 522 -4.79 -28.47 -17.71
C THR A 522 -5.09 -27.28 -16.77
N ALA A 523 -6.02 -26.42 -17.18
CA ALA A 523 -6.47 -25.29 -16.37
C ALA A 523 -7.40 -25.75 -15.22
N PRO A 524 -7.43 -25.00 -14.10
CA PRO A 524 -8.51 -25.11 -13.12
C PRO A 524 -9.88 -24.83 -13.74
N ASP A 525 -10.95 -25.44 -13.20
CA ASP A 525 -12.33 -25.25 -13.69
C ASP A 525 -12.81 -23.78 -13.56
N TYR A 526 -12.24 -23.03 -12.62
CA TYR A 526 -12.56 -21.62 -12.35
C TYR A 526 -11.57 -20.63 -13.00
N GLY A 527 -10.73 -21.10 -13.93
CA GLY A 527 -9.74 -20.28 -14.62
C GLY A 527 -8.36 -20.32 -13.96
N THR A 528 -7.36 -19.77 -14.65
CA THR A 528 -5.96 -19.91 -14.25
C THR A 528 -5.49 -18.84 -13.27
N ILE A 529 -6.25 -17.78 -13.01
CA ILE A 529 -5.84 -16.69 -12.11
C ILE A 529 -6.00 -17.15 -10.66
N ILE A 530 -4.97 -16.95 -9.85
CA ILE A 530 -5.06 -17.10 -8.39
C ILE A 530 -4.91 -15.74 -7.72
N HIS A 531 -5.97 -15.33 -7.02
CA HIS A 531 -6.00 -14.03 -6.35
C HIS A 531 -5.06 -13.97 -5.15
N LYS A 532 -4.42 -12.81 -4.95
CA LYS A 532 -3.55 -12.58 -3.79
C LYS A 532 -4.30 -12.11 -2.56
N LEU A 533 -5.50 -11.54 -2.70
CA LEU A 533 -6.27 -10.94 -1.61
C LEU A 533 -7.70 -11.43 -1.57
N THR A 534 -8.34 -11.17 -0.43
CA THR A 534 -9.73 -11.49 -0.15
C THR A 534 -10.38 -10.37 0.64
N ALA A 535 -11.71 -10.38 0.73
CA ALA A 535 -12.40 -9.50 1.66
C ALA A 535 -11.94 -9.76 3.13
N PRO A 536 -11.92 -8.73 3.99
CA PRO A 536 -11.49 -8.86 5.38
C PRO A 536 -12.15 -10.01 6.13
N GLY A 537 -11.36 -10.74 6.90
CA GLY A 537 -11.81 -11.92 7.66
C GLY A 537 -11.83 -13.23 6.86
N ILE A 538 -11.52 -13.20 5.56
CA ILE A 538 -11.33 -14.39 4.74
C ILE A 538 -9.84 -14.72 4.63
N MET A 539 -9.49 -16.00 4.62
CA MET A 539 -8.10 -16.44 4.40
C MET A 539 -7.66 -16.18 2.97
N ARG A 540 -6.37 -15.88 2.78
CA ARG A 540 -5.76 -15.84 1.45
C ARG A 540 -6.08 -17.13 0.67
N PRO A 541 -6.43 -17.06 -0.62
CA PRO A 541 -6.73 -18.27 -1.38
C PRO A 541 -5.46 -19.08 -1.56
N GLU A 542 -5.49 -20.33 -1.08
CA GLU A 542 -4.43 -21.31 -1.32
C GLU A 542 -4.79 -22.19 -2.52
N PRO A 543 -3.84 -22.48 -3.42
CA PRO A 543 -4.08 -23.38 -4.52
C PRO A 543 -4.37 -24.79 -4.01
N ASP A 544 -5.32 -25.50 -4.65
CA ASP A 544 -5.47 -26.94 -4.41
C ASP A 544 -4.11 -27.63 -4.68
N PRO A 545 -3.62 -28.52 -3.79
CA PRO A 545 -2.34 -29.19 -3.96
C PRO A 545 -2.18 -30.01 -5.26
N VAL A 546 -3.27 -30.28 -5.99
CA VAL A 546 -3.21 -30.87 -7.32
C VAL A 546 -2.56 -29.95 -8.36
N TYR A 547 -2.68 -28.63 -8.21
CA TYR A 547 -2.09 -27.65 -9.11
C TYR A 547 -0.59 -27.54 -8.82
N ASN A 548 0.21 -27.96 -9.79
CA ASN A 548 1.65 -28.16 -9.63
C ASN A 548 2.49 -27.19 -10.48
N PHE A 549 1.86 -26.30 -11.23
CA PHE A 549 2.52 -25.31 -12.07
C PHE A 549 2.01 -23.91 -11.77
N PHE A 550 2.93 -22.96 -11.69
CA PHE A 550 2.67 -21.55 -11.40
C PHE A 550 3.47 -20.68 -12.37
N GLU A 551 2.88 -19.57 -12.80
CA GLU A 551 3.48 -18.62 -13.72
C GLU A 551 3.12 -17.20 -13.28
N SER A 552 4.10 -16.30 -13.27
CA SER A 552 3.88 -14.87 -13.07
C SER A 552 3.53 -14.21 -14.39
N ARG A 553 2.55 -13.30 -14.40
CA ARG A 553 2.21 -12.46 -15.55
C ARG A 553 2.43 -10.99 -15.20
N GLN A 554 3.34 -10.35 -15.92
CA GLN A 554 3.63 -8.92 -15.81
C GLN A 554 2.40 -8.10 -16.18
N THR A 555 2.12 -7.02 -15.44
CA THR A 555 1.03 -6.09 -15.77
C THR A 555 1.48 -5.09 -16.85
N PRO A 556 1.06 -5.25 -18.12
CA PRO A 556 1.57 -4.40 -19.19
C PRO A 556 1.00 -2.98 -19.11
N PRO A 557 1.68 -1.97 -19.68
CA PRO A 557 1.08 -0.66 -19.87
C PRO A 557 -0.10 -0.75 -20.85
N ILE A 558 -1.13 0.06 -20.63
CA ILE A 558 -2.34 0.16 -21.46
C ILE A 558 -2.35 1.42 -22.34
N PHE A 559 -1.19 2.07 -22.50
CA PHE A 559 -1.05 3.24 -23.36
C PHE A 559 -1.28 2.89 -24.83
N GLY A 560 -2.08 3.69 -25.53
CA GLY A 560 -2.31 3.55 -26.97
C GLY A 560 -3.20 2.38 -27.38
N LEU A 561 -3.90 1.71 -26.46
CA LEU A 561 -4.74 0.55 -26.82
C LEU A 561 -5.86 0.90 -27.82
N GLY A 562 -6.39 2.11 -27.79
CA GLY A 562 -7.37 2.57 -28.80
C GLY A 562 -6.79 2.63 -30.22
N LEU A 563 -5.50 2.93 -30.35
CA LEU A 563 -4.80 2.89 -31.65
C LEU A 563 -4.70 1.45 -32.17
N ILE A 564 -4.48 0.48 -31.27
CA ILE A 564 -4.40 -0.95 -31.59
C ILE A 564 -5.78 -1.50 -31.98
N GLU A 565 -6.84 -1.12 -31.25
CA GLU A 565 -8.22 -1.49 -31.60
C GLU A 565 -8.60 -0.99 -33.00
N GLY A 566 -8.09 0.19 -33.38
CA GLY A 566 -8.31 0.81 -34.69
C GLY A 566 -7.57 0.18 -35.87
N ILE A 567 -6.70 -0.82 -35.66
CA ILE A 567 -6.04 -1.56 -36.75
C ILE A 567 -7.01 -2.58 -37.34
N ALA A 568 -7.12 -2.67 -38.68
CA ALA A 568 -8.03 -3.63 -39.28
C ALA A 568 -7.56 -5.09 -39.05
N GLU A 569 -8.51 -6.02 -38.84
CA GLU A 569 -8.17 -7.44 -38.64
C GLU A 569 -7.38 -8.01 -39.84
N ASP A 570 -7.78 -7.64 -41.06
CA ASP A 570 -7.11 -8.07 -42.30
C ASP A 570 -5.64 -7.64 -42.33
N ASP A 571 -5.27 -6.51 -41.73
CA ASP A 571 -3.89 -6.03 -41.73
C ASP A 571 -3.01 -6.91 -40.81
N ILE A 572 -3.50 -7.27 -39.62
CA ILE A 572 -2.83 -8.20 -38.70
C ILE A 572 -2.76 -9.60 -39.32
N LEU A 573 -3.89 -10.10 -39.84
CA LEU A 573 -3.98 -11.44 -40.45
C LEU A 573 -3.07 -11.58 -41.68
N SER A 574 -2.77 -10.49 -42.38
CA SER A 574 -1.89 -10.50 -43.55
C SER A 574 -0.42 -10.75 -43.21
N LEU A 575 -0.03 -10.56 -41.94
CA LEU A 575 1.32 -10.80 -41.44
C LEU A 575 1.53 -12.23 -40.95
N ALA A 576 0.45 -13.01 -40.74
CA ALA A 576 0.56 -14.35 -40.18
C ALA A 576 1.23 -15.33 -41.15
N ASP A 577 2.26 -16.03 -40.66
CA ASP A 577 2.97 -17.08 -41.38
C ASP A 577 3.19 -18.33 -40.52
N PRO A 578 2.11 -19.03 -40.11
CA PRO A 578 2.21 -20.18 -39.21
C PRO A 578 3.03 -21.36 -39.77
N GLU A 579 3.28 -21.38 -41.07
CA GLU A 579 4.00 -22.47 -41.75
C GLU A 579 5.42 -22.08 -42.18
N ASP A 580 5.91 -20.88 -41.82
CA ASP A 580 7.25 -20.37 -42.17
C ASP A 580 7.51 -20.54 -43.68
N LEU A 581 6.63 -19.96 -44.49
CA LEU A 581 6.61 -20.14 -45.94
C LEU A 581 7.77 -19.42 -46.64
N ASP A 582 8.31 -18.36 -46.05
CA ASP A 582 9.48 -17.65 -46.56
C ASP A 582 10.82 -18.21 -46.04
N GLY A 583 10.80 -19.03 -44.99
CA GLY A 583 11.94 -19.76 -44.47
C GLY A 583 12.90 -18.90 -43.65
N ASP A 584 12.43 -17.79 -43.09
CA ASP A 584 13.20 -16.94 -42.18
C ASP A 584 13.26 -17.50 -40.74
N GLY A 585 12.40 -18.48 -40.42
CA GLY A 585 12.33 -19.14 -39.12
C GLY A 585 11.31 -18.53 -38.15
N ILE A 586 10.59 -17.48 -38.54
CA ILE A 586 9.55 -16.79 -37.78
C ILE A 586 8.19 -17.35 -38.21
N ARG A 587 7.31 -17.62 -37.23
CA ARG A 587 6.04 -18.34 -37.45
C ARG A 587 4.80 -17.63 -36.93
N GLY A 588 4.81 -16.29 -36.94
CA GLY A 588 3.76 -15.48 -36.33
C GLY A 588 2.34 -16.04 -36.54
N VAL A 589 1.67 -16.40 -35.44
CA VAL A 589 0.34 -17.02 -35.47
C VAL A 589 -0.71 -16.03 -34.96
N ALA A 590 -1.77 -15.80 -35.73
CA ALA A 590 -2.90 -15.00 -35.26
C ALA A 590 -3.74 -15.79 -34.25
N HIS A 591 -4.05 -15.21 -33.09
CA HIS A 591 -4.98 -15.82 -32.15
C HIS A 591 -6.43 -15.55 -32.57
N VAL A 592 -7.07 -16.55 -33.17
CA VAL A 592 -8.51 -16.49 -33.50
C VAL A 592 -9.31 -17.23 -32.42
N LEU A 593 -10.24 -16.52 -31.79
CA LEU A 593 -11.08 -17.05 -30.72
C LEU A 593 -12.09 -18.08 -31.24
N PRO A 594 -12.69 -18.92 -30.37
CA PRO A 594 -13.66 -19.95 -30.79
C PRO A 594 -14.89 -19.42 -31.54
N ASP A 595 -15.25 -18.15 -31.34
CA ASP A 595 -16.35 -17.48 -32.04
C ASP A 595 -15.94 -16.84 -33.38
N GLY A 596 -14.66 -16.91 -33.73
CA GLY A 596 -14.08 -16.41 -34.97
C GLY A 596 -13.54 -14.99 -34.92
N ARG A 597 -13.64 -14.27 -33.79
CA ARG A 597 -13.03 -12.93 -33.64
C ARG A 597 -11.51 -13.04 -33.49
N LEU A 598 -10.80 -12.05 -34.02
CA LEU A 598 -9.36 -11.91 -33.80
C LEU A 598 -9.11 -11.36 -32.40
N GLY A 599 -8.30 -12.06 -31.63
CA GLY A 599 -7.81 -11.59 -30.34
C GLY A 599 -6.66 -10.58 -30.50
N ARG A 600 -6.61 -9.58 -29.62
CA ARG A 600 -5.73 -8.40 -29.76
C ARG A 600 -5.02 -8.01 -28.47
N PHE A 601 -5.72 -8.12 -27.34
CA PHE A 601 -5.25 -7.64 -26.03
C PHE A 601 -4.85 -8.80 -25.12
N GLY A 602 -4.04 -8.46 -24.12
CA GLY A 602 -3.37 -9.43 -23.25
C GLY A 602 -2.09 -10.01 -23.86
N TRP A 603 -1.32 -10.71 -23.02
CA TRP A 603 -0.04 -11.32 -23.39
C TRP A 603 -0.16 -12.46 -24.39
N LYS A 604 -1.32 -13.11 -24.48
CA LYS A 604 -1.60 -14.18 -25.44
C LYS A 604 -2.64 -13.76 -26.46
N ALA A 605 -2.85 -12.45 -26.66
CA ALA A 605 -3.87 -11.91 -27.56
C ALA A 605 -5.26 -12.54 -27.31
N GLN A 606 -5.63 -12.83 -26.07
CA GLN A 606 -6.82 -13.63 -25.76
C GLN A 606 -8.13 -12.82 -25.70
N VAL A 607 -8.06 -11.48 -25.79
CA VAL A 607 -9.23 -10.59 -25.70
C VAL A 607 -9.40 -9.79 -27.01
N PRO A 608 -10.61 -9.74 -27.62
CA PRO A 608 -10.78 -9.22 -28.98
C PRO A 608 -11.09 -7.71 -29.07
N SER A 609 -11.56 -7.07 -28.00
CA SER A 609 -11.90 -5.64 -27.97
C SER A 609 -11.62 -5.01 -26.61
N LEU A 610 -11.52 -3.68 -26.56
CA LEU A 610 -11.31 -2.95 -25.30
C LEU A 610 -12.49 -3.08 -24.35
N ARG A 611 -13.72 -3.17 -24.88
CA ARG A 611 -14.90 -3.40 -24.03
C ARG A 611 -14.87 -4.78 -23.38
N GLU A 612 -14.49 -5.83 -24.12
CA GLU A 612 -14.30 -7.16 -23.54
C GLU A 612 -13.16 -7.15 -22.52
N PHE A 613 -12.09 -6.38 -22.78
CA PHE A 613 -10.97 -6.22 -21.84
C PHE A 613 -11.41 -5.56 -20.53
N SER A 614 -12.18 -4.47 -20.58
CA SER A 614 -12.79 -3.85 -19.39
C SER A 614 -13.63 -4.86 -18.61
N ARG A 615 -14.53 -5.56 -19.31
CA ARG A 615 -15.47 -6.50 -18.69
C ARG A 615 -14.75 -7.68 -18.03
N ASP A 616 -13.74 -8.23 -18.71
CA ASP A 616 -12.94 -9.33 -18.20
C ASP A 616 -12.15 -8.92 -16.95
N ALA A 617 -11.46 -7.77 -17.01
CA ALA A 617 -10.64 -7.29 -15.89
C ALA A 617 -11.47 -6.95 -14.64
N LEU A 618 -12.66 -6.35 -14.82
CA LEU A 618 -13.57 -6.05 -13.70
C LEU A 618 -13.94 -7.32 -12.92
N GLY A 619 -14.31 -8.40 -13.61
CA GLY A 619 -14.67 -9.66 -12.96
C GLY A 619 -13.47 -10.48 -12.49
N ALA A 620 -12.42 -10.59 -13.31
CA ALA A 620 -11.30 -11.50 -13.06
C ALA A 620 -10.28 -10.94 -12.06
N GLU A 621 -10.09 -9.62 -11.99
CA GLU A 621 -9.03 -9.00 -11.17
C GLU A 621 -9.57 -8.22 -9.97
N VAL A 622 -10.74 -7.59 -10.10
CA VAL A 622 -11.38 -6.79 -9.02
C VAL A 622 -12.52 -7.54 -8.34
N GLY A 623 -13.19 -8.44 -9.06
CA GLY A 623 -14.30 -9.24 -8.55
C GLY A 623 -15.67 -8.59 -8.70
N LEU A 624 -15.83 -7.65 -9.64
CA LEU A 624 -17.10 -6.96 -9.92
C LEU A 624 -17.88 -7.64 -11.05
N THR A 625 -19.20 -7.67 -10.96
CA THR A 625 -20.05 -8.15 -12.04
C THR A 625 -20.54 -7.04 -12.97
N VAL A 626 -20.80 -7.44 -14.21
CA VAL A 626 -21.18 -6.58 -15.33
C VAL A 626 -22.46 -7.08 -16.01
N PRO A 627 -23.26 -6.22 -16.65
CA PRO A 627 -24.48 -6.63 -17.30
C PRO A 627 -24.24 -7.62 -18.45
N VAL A 628 -25.22 -8.48 -18.70
CA VAL A 628 -25.30 -9.29 -19.92
C VAL A 628 -25.57 -8.37 -21.11
N GLU A 629 -24.68 -8.40 -22.11
CA GLU A 629 -24.79 -7.58 -23.31
C GLU A 629 -24.65 -8.43 -24.58
N GLU A 630 -25.52 -8.19 -25.56
CA GLU A 630 -25.49 -8.93 -26.82
C GLU A 630 -24.20 -8.63 -27.60
N GLY A 631 -23.45 -9.67 -27.95
CA GLY A 631 -22.20 -9.55 -28.71
C GLY A 631 -20.94 -9.48 -27.86
N PHE A 632 -21.07 -9.46 -26.53
CA PHE A 632 -19.94 -9.55 -25.60
C PHE A 632 -19.98 -10.90 -24.85
N THR A 633 -18.82 -11.51 -24.68
CA THR A 633 -18.68 -12.87 -24.12
C THR A 633 -17.82 -12.94 -22.87
N PHE A 634 -17.18 -11.83 -22.47
CA PHE A 634 -16.34 -11.74 -21.28
C PHE A 634 -17.02 -10.97 -20.15
N GLY A 635 -16.46 -11.13 -18.94
CA GLY A 635 -16.91 -10.55 -17.69
C GLY A 635 -17.84 -11.47 -16.89
N ALA A 636 -17.71 -11.40 -15.57
CA ALA A 636 -18.61 -12.05 -14.63
C ALA A 636 -19.96 -11.31 -14.63
N THR A 637 -21.09 -12.01 -14.70
CA THR A 637 -22.42 -11.37 -14.72
C THR A 637 -23.23 -11.61 -13.45
N GLU A 638 -22.76 -12.51 -12.61
CA GLU A 638 -23.34 -12.91 -11.33
C GLU A 638 -22.20 -13.41 -10.46
N ASP A 639 -22.25 -13.16 -9.16
CA ASP A 639 -21.37 -13.79 -8.19
C ASP A 639 -22.13 -14.35 -6.96
N SER A 640 -21.51 -14.38 -5.79
CA SER A 640 -22.09 -14.94 -4.57
C SER A 640 -21.88 -14.05 -3.35
N ASP A 641 -21.64 -12.77 -3.56
CA ASP A 641 -21.53 -11.80 -2.50
C ASP A 641 -22.93 -11.31 -2.04
N ALA A 642 -22.97 -10.24 -1.24
CA ALA A 642 -24.22 -9.68 -0.72
C ALA A 642 -24.70 -8.42 -1.46
N VAL A 643 -23.93 -7.95 -2.44
CA VAL A 643 -24.20 -6.81 -3.30
C VAL A 643 -25.08 -7.28 -4.48
N ALA A 644 -25.77 -6.34 -5.11
CA ALA A 644 -26.77 -6.68 -6.12
C ALA A 644 -26.19 -6.62 -7.53
N ASP A 645 -26.13 -7.76 -8.20
CA ASP A 645 -25.66 -7.84 -9.59
C ASP A 645 -26.57 -7.05 -10.57
N PRO A 646 -26.01 -6.36 -11.58
CA PRO A 646 -24.58 -6.08 -11.71
C PRO A 646 -24.14 -4.89 -10.86
N GLU A 647 -22.95 -4.95 -10.27
CA GLU A 647 -22.35 -3.83 -9.51
C GLU A 647 -21.95 -2.68 -10.42
N VAL A 648 -21.49 -3.00 -11.64
CA VAL A 648 -21.05 -2.00 -12.62
C VAL A 648 -22.00 -1.96 -13.81
N ASP A 649 -22.59 -0.79 -14.08
CA ASP A 649 -23.49 -0.60 -15.21
C ASP A 649 -22.78 -0.36 -16.56
N SER A 650 -23.52 -0.48 -17.66
CA SER A 650 -22.97 -0.31 -19.01
C SER A 650 -22.40 1.10 -19.26
N GLU A 651 -22.93 2.14 -18.60
CA GLU A 651 -22.45 3.52 -18.75
C GLU A 651 -21.08 3.69 -18.10
N THR A 652 -20.87 3.11 -16.92
CA THR A 652 -19.57 3.07 -16.24
C THR A 652 -18.54 2.29 -17.07
N ILE A 653 -18.95 1.17 -17.69
CA ILE A 653 -18.08 0.42 -18.62
C ILE A 653 -17.75 1.25 -19.86
N ASP A 654 -18.72 2.01 -20.42
CA ASP A 654 -18.47 2.92 -21.54
C ASP A 654 -17.42 3.98 -21.19
N LEU A 655 -17.50 4.58 -19.99
CA LEU A 655 -16.51 5.55 -19.50
C LEU A 655 -15.12 4.93 -19.32
N LEU A 656 -15.04 3.75 -18.69
CA LEU A 656 -13.77 3.04 -18.50
C LEU A 656 -13.13 2.65 -19.85
N THR A 657 -13.92 2.05 -20.75
CA THR A 657 -13.46 1.69 -22.10
C THR A 657 -13.07 2.95 -22.89
N GLY A 658 -13.83 4.04 -22.78
CA GLY A 658 -13.53 5.33 -23.41
C GLY A 658 -12.24 5.96 -22.89
N PHE A 659 -11.96 5.84 -21.59
CA PHE A 659 -10.70 6.26 -21.00
C PHE A 659 -9.52 5.50 -21.62
N MET A 660 -9.57 4.16 -21.65
CA MET A 660 -8.49 3.34 -22.22
C MET A 660 -8.31 3.54 -23.73
N ALA A 661 -9.41 3.67 -24.48
CA ALA A 661 -9.38 3.95 -25.91
C ALA A 661 -8.81 5.35 -26.20
N GLY A 662 -9.08 6.31 -25.33
CA GLY A 662 -8.58 7.67 -25.40
C GLY A 662 -7.19 7.87 -24.80
N LEU A 663 -6.57 6.85 -24.21
CA LEU A 663 -5.25 6.95 -23.59
C LEU A 663 -4.15 6.94 -24.66
N ASP A 664 -3.39 8.03 -24.75
CA ASP A 664 -2.39 8.21 -25.81
C ASP A 664 -1.23 7.22 -25.66
N ALA A 665 -0.59 6.87 -26.78
CA ALA A 665 0.71 6.24 -26.76
C ALA A 665 1.76 7.28 -26.32
N PRO A 666 2.75 6.92 -25.49
CA PRO A 666 3.77 7.89 -25.08
C PRO A 666 4.55 8.37 -26.31
N ALA A 667 4.86 9.67 -26.35
CA ALA A 667 5.56 10.22 -27.50
C ALA A 667 7.02 9.73 -27.54
N PRO A 668 7.55 9.40 -28.74
CA PRO A 668 8.97 9.16 -28.89
C PRO A 668 9.75 10.44 -28.56
N ALA A 669 11.05 10.30 -28.30
CA ALA A 669 11.94 11.43 -28.15
C ALA A 669 11.88 12.34 -29.39
N ALA A 670 12.07 13.64 -29.17
CA ALA A 670 11.97 14.65 -30.24
C ALA A 670 12.93 14.38 -31.42
N GLU A 671 14.08 13.76 -31.13
CA GLU A 671 15.03 13.28 -32.12
C GLU A 671 15.37 11.82 -31.81
N LEU A 672 15.11 10.92 -32.76
CA LEU A 672 15.53 9.53 -32.68
C LEU A 672 17.01 9.40 -33.07
N PRO A 673 17.79 8.52 -32.41
CA PRO A 673 19.18 8.28 -32.78
C PRO A 673 19.34 7.90 -34.26
N GLU A 674 20.16 8.66 -34.99
CA GLU A 674 20.39 8.47 -36.43
C GLU A 674 21.00 7.09 -36.69
N GLY A 675 20.36 6.29 -37.53
CA GLY A 675 20.79 4.91 -37.84
C GLY A 675 20.26 3.85 -36.89
N GLY A 676 19.61 4.20 -35.79
CA GLY A 676 19.04 3.24 -34.83
C GLY A 676 18.01 2.30 -35.47
N LEU A 677 17.07 2.85 -36.25
CA LEU A 677 16.10 2.05 -37.03
C LEU A 677 16.81 1.13 -38.04
N THR A 678 17.89 1.59 -38.67
CA THR A 678 18.65 0.74 -39.60
C THR A 678 19.31 -0.42 -38.87
N VAL A 679 19.87 -0.21 -37.68
CA VAL A 679 20.42 -1.32 -36.87
C VAL A 679 19.30 -2.28 -36.44
N PHE A 680 18.14 -1.75 -36.06
CA PHE A 680 16.96 -2.55 -35.70
C PHE A 680 16.52 -3.48 -36.84
N GLU A 681 16.43 -2.94 -38.07
CA GLU A 681 16.10 -3.69 -39.29
C GLU A 681 17.22 -4.65 -39.70
N ASP A 682 18.49 -4.22 -39.65
CA ASP A 682 19.64 -5.03 -40.07
C ASP A 682 19.88 -6.24 -39.14
N VAL A 683 19.51 -6.13 -37.87
CA VAL A 683 19.52 -7.24 -36.90
C VAL A 683 18.33 -8.20 -37.12
N GLY A 684 17.24 -7.71 -37.73
CA GLY A 684 16.02 -8.47 -38.01
C GLY A 684 14.94 -8.34 -36.94
N CYS A 685 14.99 -7.33 -36.07
CA CYS A 685 13.96 -7.13 -35.04
C CYS A 685 12.58 -6.88 -35.65
N ASP A 686 12.52 -6.24 -36.82
CA ASP A 686 11.31 -5.90 -37.57
C ASP A 686 10.56 -7.12 -38.15
N GLY A 687 11.15 -8.32 -38.08
CA GLY A 687 10.49 -9.57 -38.47
C GLY A 687 9.24 -9.90 -37.64
N CYS A 688 9.28 -9.62 -36.33
CA CYS A 688 8.10 -9.70 -35.45
C CYS A 688 7.65 -8.31 -34.95
N HIS A 689 8.60 -7.40 -34.71
CA HIS A 689 8.32 -6.04 -34.26
C HIS A 689 8.09 -5.07 -35.42
N VAL A 690 7.08 -5.37 -36.25
CA VAL A 690 6.74 -4.61 -37.46
C VAL A 690 6.53 -3.12 -37.14
N VAL A 691 7.34 -2.28 -37.77
CA VAL A 691 7.49 -0.85 -37.44
C VAL A 691 6.16 -0.09 -37.46
N GLU A 692 5.32 -0.34 -38.47
CA GLU A 692 4.12 0.45 -38.72
C GLU A 692 3.02 -0.39 -39.36
N LEU A 693 1.79 -0.25 -38.85
CA LEU A 693 0.57 -0.84 -39.43
C LEU A 693 -0.42 0.26 -39.84
N PRO A 694 -1.29 0.02 -40.83
CA PRO A 694 -2.41 0.93 -41.10
C PRO A 694 -3.37 0.98 -39.92
N GLY A 695 -3.72 2.17 -39.46
CA GLY A 695 -4.77 2.40 -38.45
C GLY A 695 -5.90 3.28 -38.98
N ALA A 696 -7.05 3.24 -38.31
CA ALA A 696 -8.25 3.98 -38.68
C ALA A 696 -8.02 5.50 -38.84
N ASN A 697 -7.13 6.08 -38.02
CA ASN A 697 -6.83 7.52 -37.98
C ASN A 697 -5.45 7.88 -38.55
N GLY A 698 -4.76 6.92 -39.16
CA GLY A 698 -3.39 7.08 -39.65
C GLY A 698 -2.52 5.88 -39.31
N PRO A 699 -1.25 5.87 -39.76
CA PRO A 699 -0.35 4.77 -39.45
C PRO A 699 -0.04 4.67 -37.94
N VAL A 700 0.00 3.44 -37.42
CA VAL A 700 0.26 3.13 -36.02
C VAL A 700 1.66 2.52 -35.91
N ARG A 701 2.58 3.26 -35.27
CA ARG A 701 3.98 2.83 -35.08
C ARG A 701 4.18 2.08 -33.78
N ALA A 702 3.54 0.93 -33.67
CA ALA A 702 3.61 0.10 -32.47
C ALA A 702 4.89 -0.74 -32.38
N TYR A 703 5.61 -0.97 -33.48
CA TYR A 703 6.71 -1.93 -33.54
C TYR A 703 6.24 -3.33 -33.09
N SER A 704 5.14 -3.81 -33.67
CA SER A 704 4.48 -5.06 -33.31
C SER A 704 3.59 -5.50 -34.47
N ASP A 705 3.62 -6.79 -34.77
CA ASP A 705 2.67 -7.46 -35.67
C ASP A 705 1.39 -7.93 -34.96
N PHE A 706 1.36 -7.89 -33.63
CA PHE A 706 0.29 -8.40 -32.77
C PHE A 706 0.02 -9.92 -32.90
N LEU A 707 0.96 -10.66 -33.48
CA LEU A 707 0.89 -12.11 -33.63
C LEU A 707 1.54 -12.81 -32.44
N LEU A 708 1.23 -14.10 -32.29
CA LEU A 708 1.82 -14.98 -31.30
C LEU A 708 3.12 -15.59 -31.82
N HIS A 709 4.16 -15.55 -31.00
CA HIS A 709 5.47 -16.13 -31.27
C HIS A 709 5.96 -16.97 -30.09
N VAL A 710 6.78 -17.98 -30.39
CA VAL A 710 7.53 -18.74 -29.39
C VAL A 710 8.90 -18.11 -29.19
N VAL A 711 9.03 -17.33 -28.11
CA VAL A 711 10.26 -16.59 -27.75
C VAL A 711 10.93 -17.10 -26.47
N ALA A 712 10.66 -18.34 -26.08
CA ALA A 712 11.16 -18.99 -24.87
C ALA A 712 12.17 -20.12 -25.20
N PRO A 713 13.09 -20.45 -24.26
CA PRO A 713 14.02 -21.56 -24.46
C PRO A 713 13.34 -22.90 -24.73
N ASP A 714 14.03 -23.80 -25.43
CA ASP A 714 13.59 -25.18 -25.61
C ASP A 714 13.36 -25.87 -24.27
N GLY A 715 12.20 -26.50 -24.11
CA GLY A 715 11.82 -27.22 -22.89
C GLY A 715 11.25 -26.34 -21.78
N THR A 716 11.08 -25.03 -22.01
CA THR A 716 10.25 -24.20 -21.14
C THR A 716 8.80 -24.69 -21.17
N LEU A 717 8.14 -24.59 -20.02
CA LEU A 717 6.73 -24.91 -19.85
C LEU A 717 5.96 -23.63 -19.54
N GLY A 718 4.65 -23.64 -19.78
CA GLY A 718 3.81 -22.46 -19.57
C GLY A 718 2.32 -22.78 -19.54
N ILE A 719 1.52 -21.73 -19.50
CA ILE A 719 0.06 -21.84 -19.46
C ILE A 719 -0.55 -21.72 -20.85
N VAL A 720 -1.50 -22.59 -21.19
CA VAL A 720 -2.31 -22.50 -22.42
C VAL A 720 -3.47 -21.53 -22.18
N ASP A 721 -3.80 -20.72 -23.18
CA ASP A 721 -4.95 -19.81 -23.15
C ASP A 721 -5.68 -19.86 -24.50
N GLY A 722 -6.81 -20.58 -24.54
CA GLY A 722 -7.54 -20.83 -25.78
C GLY A 722 -6.70 -21.59 -26.81
N ALA A 723 -6.49 -20.98 -27.98
CA ALA A 723 -5.67 -21.55 -29.05
C ALA A 723 -4.18 -21.17 -28.93
N ALA A 724 -3.82 -20.26 -28.02
CA ALA A 724 -2.43 -19.92 -27.75
C ALA A 724 -1.78 -21.02 -26.91
N GLU A 725 -0.81 -21.72 -27.50
CA GLU A 725 -0.04 -22.77 -26.83
C GLU A 725 0.80 -22.21 -25.66
N GLN A 726 1.41 -23.09 -24.86
CA GLN A 726 2.11 -22.74 -23.62
C GLN A 726 3.11 -21.59 -23.79
N LEU A 727 3.93 -21.64 -24.85
CA LEU A 727 5.05 -20.71 -25.07
C LEU A 727 4.75 -19.59 -26.07
N MET A 728 3.51 -19.51 -26.55
CA MET A 728 3.09 -18.49 -27.51
C MET A 728 2.76 -17.19 -26.78
N PHE A 729 3.39 -16.10 -27.19
CA PHE A 729 3.17 -14.76 -26.65
C PHE A 729 3.03 -13.74 -27.76
N ARG A 730 2.10 -12.79 -27.57
CA ARG A 730 1.88 -11.68 -28.47
C ARG A 730 3.09 -10.74 -28.43
N THR A 731 3.56 -10.27 -29.59
CA THR A 731 4.50 -9.15 -29.59
C THR A 731 3.88 -7.92 -28.90
N ALA A 732 4.58 -7.37 -27.90
CA ALA A 732 4.14 -6.16 -27.23
C ALA A 732 4.54 -4.92 -28.05
N PRO A 733 3.76 -3.81 -28.01
CA PRO A 733 4.20 -2.54 -28.57
C PRO A 733 5.50 -2.06 -27.91
N LEU A 734 6.42 -1.48 -28.68
CA LEU A 734 7.70 -0.95 -28.17
C LEU A 734 7.68 0.56 -27.89
N TRP A 735 6.56 1.26 -28.09
CA TRP A 735 6.46 2.65 -27.67
C TRP A 735 6.58 2.77 -26.16
N GLY A 736 7.28 3.80 -25.68
CA GLY A 736 7.39 4.07 -24.24
C GLY A 736 8.10 2.99 -23.41
N LEU A 737 9.01 2.21 -24.00
CA LEU A 737 9.81 1.19 -23.30
C LEU A 737 10.50 1.75 -22.05
N ARG A 738 10.96 3.01 -22.09
CA ARG A 738 11.64 3.67 -20.95
C ARG A 738 10.80 3.82 -19.67
N TRP A 739 9.49 3.57 -19.73
CA TRP A 739 8.57 3.69 -18.59
C TRP A 739 7.85 2.39 -18.24
N SER A 740 8.18 1.27 -18.89
CA SER A 740 7.40 0.02 -18.80
C SER A 740 8.18 -1.17 -18.27
N ALA A 741 9.40 -0.95 -17.75
CA ALA A 741 10.08 -1.98 -16.99
C ALA A 741 9.23 -2.38 -15.76
N PRO A 742 9.25 -3.67 -15.34
CA PRO A 742 10.01 -4.77 -15.92
C PRO A 742 9.43 -5.29 -17.25
N TYR A 743 10.31 -5.85 -18.09
CA TYR A 743 10.02 -6.37 -19.42
C TYR A 743 9.82 -7.89 -19.42
N MET A 744 9.39 -8.40 -20.58
CA MET A 744 8.90 -9.77 -20.80
C MET A 744 7.55 -10.04 -20.14
N HIS A 745 6.88 -11.11 -20.57
CA HIS A 745 5.52 -11.43 -20.14
C HIS A 745 5.38 -11.77 -18.65
N ASP A 746 6.50 -12.07 -17.99
CA ASP A 746 6.63 -12.49 -16.59
C ASP A 746 7.39 -11.48 -15.73
N GLY A 747 7.97 -10.44 -16.33
CA GLY A 747 8.80 -9.44 -15.68
C GLY A 747 10.26 -9.86 -15.47
N ALA A 748 10.75 -10.89 -16.16
CA ALA A 748 12.08 -11.45 -15.93
C ALA A 748 13.26 -10.55 -16.34
N ALA A 749 13.02 -9.46 -17.09
CA ALA A 749 14.08 -8.56 -17.54
C ALA A 749 13.87 -7.12 -17.07
N LEU A 750 14.90 -6.52 -16.47
CA LEU A 750 14.82 -5.15 -15.91
C LEU A 750 15.37 -4.08 -16.84
N THR A 751 16.14 -4.50 -17.84
CA THR A 751 16.72 -3.62 -18.85
C THR A 751 16.32 -4.09 -20.24
N VAL A 752 16.30 -3.17 -21.20
CA VAL A 752 16.02 -3.48 -22.61
C VAL A 752 17.03 -4.50 -23.15
N GLU A 753 18.31 -4.38 -22.76
CA GLU A 753 19.33 -5.35 -23.17
C GLU A 753 19.08 -6.74 -22.58
N ALA A 754 18.75 -6.83 -21.28
CA ALA A 754 18.38 -8.10 -20.66
C ALA A 754 17.16 -8.73 -21.36
N ALA A 755 16.18 -7.91 -21.76
CA ALA A 755 15.00 -8.37 -22.49
C ALA A 755 15.39 -8.92 -23.87
N ILE A 756 16.24 -8.21 -24.64
CA ILE A 756 16.74 -8.69 -25.94
C ILE A 756 17.46 -10.05 -25.78
N LEU A 757 18.31 -10.18 -24.76
CA LEU A 757 19.07 -11.41 -24.51
C LEU A 757 18.19 -12.56 -23.99
N ALA A 758 17.02 -12.25 -23.41
CA ALA A 758 16.03 -13.22 -22.94
C ALA A 758 15.13 -13.78 -24.05
N HIS A 759 15.26 -13.33 -25.30
CA HIS A 759 14.53 -13.91 -26.44
C HIS A 759 15.20 -15.20 -26.95
N PHE A 760 14.43 -16.25 -27.16
CA PHE A 760 14.87 -17.55 -27.69
C PHE A 760 13.93 -18.01 -28.83
N GLY A 761 14.06 -19.25 -29.31
CA GLY A 761 13.09 -19.84 -30.24
C GLY A 761 13.11 -19.16 -31.60
N GLU A 762 11.98 -18.61 -32.03
CA GLU A 762 11.87 -17.87 -33.30
C GLU A 762 12.85 -16.67 -33.36
N ALA A 763 13.20 -16.09 -32.22
CA ALA A 763 14.10 -14.96 -32.12
C ALA A 763 15.60 -15.34 -31.99
N ASP A 764 15.97 -16.63 -32.02
CA ASP A 764 17.37 -17.06 -31.81
C ASP A 764 18.35 -16.44 -32.83
N ALA A 765 17.93 -16.35 -34.09
CA ALA A 765 18.74 -15.73 -35.16
C ALA A 765 18.94 -14.23 -34.92
N VAL A 766 17.87 -13.53 -34.52
CA VAL A 766 17.86 -12.08 -34.23
C VAL A 766 18.72 -11.79 -33.00
N ARG A 767 18.56 -12.55 -31.91
CA ARG A 767 19.42 -12.43 -30.73
C ARG A 767 20.90 -12.66 -31.06
N THR A 768 21.22 -13.69 -31.84
CA THR A 768 22.60 -13.98 -32.25
C THR A 768 23.19 -12.82 -33.08
N ALA A 769 22.38 -12.20 -33.95
CA ALA A 769 22.78 -11.02 -34.70
C ALA A 769 23.06 -9.82 -33.78
N TYR A 770 22.20 -9.57 -32.78
CA TYR A 770 22.43 -8.56 -31.75
C TYR A 770 23.74 -8.81 -30.99
N GLU A 771 23.99 -10.04 -30.52
CA GLU A 771 25.22 -10.39 -29.79
C GLU A 771 26.48 -10.11 -30.61
N GLY A 772 26.40 -10.29 -31.93
CA GLY A 772 27.47 -10.06 -32.90
C GLY A 772 27.72 -8.60 -33.29
N LEU A 773 26.86 -7.66 -32.87
CA LEU A 773 27.04 -6.23 -33.10
C LEU A 773 28.30 -5.69 -32.39
N SER A 774 28.83 -4.58 -32.91
CA SER A 774 29.85 -3.81 -32.19
C SER A 774 29.25 -3.12 -30.97
N ASP A 775 30.05 -2.82 -29.94
CA ASP A 775 29.57 -2.09 -28.75
C ASP A 775 28.90 -0.75 -29.12
N GLY A 776 29.35 -0.11 -30.20
CA GLY A 776 28.75 1.14 -30.70
C GLY A 776 27.38 0.93 -31.33
N ASP A 777 27.19 -0.16 -32.08
CA ASP A 777 25.89 -0.46 -32.70
C ASP A 777 24.89 -0.98 -31.66
N LYS A 778 25.35 -1.73 -30.64
CA LYS A 778 24.51 -2.10 -29.48
C LYS A 778 24.02 -0.87 -28.74
N ALA A 779 24.93 0.04 -28.39
CA ALA A 779 24.57 1.30 -27.73
C ALA A 779 23.58 2.11 -28.58
N LEU A 780 23.80 2.20 -29.90
CA LEU A 780 22.90 2.91 -30.81
C LEU A 780 21.50 2.28 -30.86
N LEU A 781 21.39 0.94 -30.88
CA LEU A 781 20.11 0.24 -30.85
C LEU A 781 19.38 0.45 -29.51
N LEU A 782 20.09 0.33 -28.40
CA LEU A 782 19.51 0.54 -27.06
C LEU A 782 19.04 1.99 -26.87
N ASP A 783 19.83 2.97 -27.32
CA ASP A 783 19.44 4.38 -27.32
C ASP A 783 18.20 4.62 -28.19
N PHE A 784 18.10 3.95 -29.34
CA PHE A 784 16.93 4.03 -30.21
C PHE A 784 15.68 3.48 -29.54
N LEU A 785 15.76 2.29 -28.95
CA LEU A 785 14.64 1.66 -28.25
C LEU A 785 14.20 2.47 -27.02
N ALA A 786 15.13 3.08 -26.29
CA ALA A 786 14.81 3.98 -25.18
C ALA A 786 14.15 5.31 -25.64
N ALA A 787 14.40 5.70 -26.90
CA ALA A 787 13.85 6.90 -27.52
C ALA A 787 12.50 6.67 -28.19
N LEU A 788 12.04 5.42 -28.38
CA LEU A 788 10.65 5.11 -28.70
C LEU A 788 9.71 5.47 -27.54
#